data_AF-A0AA38XZU5-F1
#
_entry.id   AF-A0AA38XZU5-F1
#
_cell.length_a   1.000
_cell.length_b   1.000
_cell.length_c   1.000
_cell.angle_alpha   90.00
_cell.angle_beta   90.00
_cell.angle_gamma   90.00
#
_symmetry.space_group_name_H-M   'P 1'
#
loop_
_entity.id
_entity.type
_entity.pdbx_description
1 polymer ?
#
loop_
_entity_poly.entity_id
_entity_poly.type
_entity_poly.pdbx_seq_one_letter_code
_entity_poly.pdbx_strand_id
1 'polypeptide(L)'
;MAQAFCGSDARREVLDSVLRDGLPGARSETWKYTSLRQLERRSFAAAPLAPALLDAAALEDIPAPRLVFVNGRLNDALSDVQGLPAGVQLETLSSALAAGEDAVRFLGRRYERSDEVFARLNAALADEGVVLRVDDGVQVEAPLQLVFASVAGDTDLAWHHRHLIELRAGASLGVVEHRFSVGDSAHLDNTVLHAHVARDAVLKHARVQAGSARQTSFLRTDAVLAKDAQYHRVDLELGAALSRHELNVRLEGDNAQLTANGVLLGNGRRHVDTRLGIDHIARDTSAELQWRGVAANRSRVVFHGGIQIRAGADGTDANLSNKNLLLSADAEIDTQPTLVIDADEVKAAHGATVGQLDANALFYLRSRGLPQAQAQALLSAAFCHEPLKVLPEALREQLAPPADAPDWARVRLDFPLLMREVHGKPLVYFDNANTGQKPVQVIGAVDEFYRRYNANVSRAVHALGTEATDAYEGARNKLARFLNVRSNDLVLCSGTTFAINLVAYSWALPRLKAGDVILVSRMEHHANIVPWQLVAQRTGATIRVAEITPDGALDLDALRAAMTPEVKLLAVAHVSNVLGTINPVREICREARKRGIVTVVDGSQAAPHRKVDVTAIGCDFYAITGHKMCGPTGTGALWARREHLDAMPPFLGGGEMIKEVSFDGTVFNDAPHKFEAGTPNIAGFIGLGVAADYLQNVGLDHVEAREAELLAHFTEELRRVDGLRIIGEAPEKAAVVSFLIDGAHAHDLATLLDLEGVAVRSGQHCAHPLLQYYGVAATCRASLAFYNTHEEIERFMTALTKVRKLLG
;
A
#
# COMPACT_ATOMS: atom_id res chain seq x y z
N MET A 1 -15.23 -39.20 -6.89
CA MET A 1 -13.79 -39.34 -6.54
C MET A 1 -13.37 -40.78 -6.27
N ALA A 2 -14.01 -41.54 -5.35
CA ALA A 2 -13.57 -42.90 -4.99
C ALA A 2 -13.60 -43.96 -6.11
N GLN A 3 -14.45 -43.78 -7.13
CA GLN A 3 -14.55 -44.67 -8.31
C GLN A 3 -13.40 -44.47 -9.32
N ALA A 4 -12.66 -43.35 -9.24
CA ALA A 4 -11.54 -43.00 -10.11
C ALA A 4 -10.21 -42.91 -9.34
N PHE A 5 -10.11 -43.60 -8.20
CA PHE A 5 -8.95 -43.56 -7.33
C PHE A 5 -7.75 -44.32 -7.93
N CYS A 6 -6.58 -43.69 -7.97
CA CYS A 6 -5.36 -44.24 -8.58
C CYS A 6 -4.14 -44.21 -7.63
N GLY A 7 -4.35 -44.39 -6.32
CA GLY A 7 -3.28 -44.42 -5.31
C GLY A 7 -2.91 -45.83 -4.82
N SER A 8 -1.87 -45.92 -4.00
CA SER A 8 -1.40 -47.17 -3.36
C SER A 8 -2.46 -47.87 -2.48
N ASP A 9 -2.30 -49.16 -2.23
CA ASP A 9 -3.17 -49.96 -1.33
C ASP A 9 -3.34 -49.33 0.07
N ALA A 10 -2.27 -48.80 0.66
CA ALA A 10 -2.33 -48.12 1.96
C ALA A 10 -3.24 -46.87 1.93
N ARG A 11 -3.19 -46.08 0.85
CA ARG A 11 -4.06 -44.92 0.65
C ARG A 11 -5.50 -45.35 0.34
N ARG A 12 -5.69 -46.49 -0.35
CA ARG A 12 -7.02 -47.09 -0.57
C ARG A 12 -7.67 -47.52 0.75
N GLU A 13 -6.91 -48.16 1.64
CA GLU A 13 -7.40 -48.57 2.95
C GLU A 13 -7.88 -47.36 3.78
N VAL A 14 -7.12 -46.25 3.76
CA VAL A 14 -7.54 -45.00 4.41
C VAL A 14 -8.82 -44.47 3.77
N LEU A 15 -8.92 -44.43 2.43
CA LEU A 15 -10.13 -43.98 1.75
C LEU A 15 -11.35 -44.82 2.13
N ASP A 16 -11.23 -46.14 2.10
CA ASP A 16 -12.31 -47.06 2.45
C ASP A 16 -12.71 -46.93 3.92
N SER A 17 -11.75 -46.65 4.82
CA SER A 17 -12.05 -46.36 6.23
C SER A 17 -12.87 -45.08 6.40
N VAL A 18 -12.56 -44.01 5.64
CA VAL A 18 -13.34 -42.77 5.68
C VAL A 18 -14.74 -42.98 5.12
N LEU A 19 -14.87 -43.72 4.02
CA LEU A 19 -16.17 -44.02 3.41
C LEU A 19 -17.07 -44.85 4.35
N ARG A 20 -16.49 -45.73 5.18
CA ARG A 20 -17.22 -46.47 6.21
C ARG A 20 -17.68 -45.58 7.36
N ASP A 21 -16.81 -44.70 7.85
CA ASP A 21 -17.11 -43.83 9.00
C ASP A 21 -18.08 -42.69 8.64
N GLY A 22 -18.09 -42.27 7.38
CA GLY A 22 -18.94 -41.20 6.86
C GLY A 22 -18.50 -39.80 7.28
N LEU A 23 -19.31 -38.79 6.95
CA LEU A 23 -19.07 -37.42 7.40
C LEU A 23 -19.53 -37.25 8.86
N PRO A 24 -18.80 -36.48 9.69
CA PRO A 24 -19.16 -36.22 11.06
C PRO A 24 -20.42 -35.34 11.13
N GLY A 25 -21.27 -35.62 12.12
CA GLY A 25 -22.48 -34.85 12.39
C GLY A 25 -22.36 -33.99 13.65
N ALA A 26 -23.43 -33.24 13.97
CA ALA A 26 -23.49 -32.34 15.13
C ALA A 26 -23.33 -33.03 16.52
N ARG A 27 -23.35 -34.37 16.57
CA ARG A 27 -23.05 -35.15 17.78
C ARG A 27 -21.55 -35.32 18.04
N SER A 28 -20.72 -35.09 17.03
CA SER A 28 -19.28 -35.01 17.22
C SER A 28 -18.96 -33.64 17.79
N GLU A 29 -18.36 -33.59 18.98
CA GLU A 29 -17.98 -32.33 19.65
C GLU A 29 -17.08 -31.46 18.77
N THR A 30 -16.26 -32.08 17.93
CA THR A 30 -15.39 -31.34 17.01
C THR A 30 -16.12 -30.75 15.81
N TRP A 31 -17.34 -31.19 15.51
CA TRP A 31 -18.15 -30.74 14.38
C TRP A 31 -19.49 -30.15 14.79
N LYS A 32 -19.72 -30.00 16.10
CA LYS A 32 -20.99 -29.54 16.69
C LYS A 32 -21.52 -28.25 16.05
N TYR A 33 -20.65 -27.29 15.81
CA TYR A 33 -21.00 -25.99 15.26
C TYR A 33 -20.81 -25.87 13.75
N THR A 34 -20.38 -26.95 13.06
CA THR A 34 -19.97 -26.91 11.65
C THR A 34 -20.77 -27.92 10.82
N SER A 35 -21.93 -27.48 10.34
CA SER A 35 -22.86 -28.35 9.61
C SER A 35 -22.34 -28.71 8.21
N LEU A 36 -22.20 -30.01 7.94
CA LEU A 36 -21.80 -30.55 6.64
C LEU A 36 -22.96 -30.91 5.70
N ARG A 37 -24.23 -30.63 6.09
CA ARG A 37 -25.42 -31.03 5.31
C ARG A 37 -25.47 -30.50 3.88
N GLN A 38 -24.90 -29.32 3.63
CA GLN A 38 -24.83 -28.77 2.27
C GLN A 38 -23.81 -29.52 1.40
N LEU A 39 -22.70 -29.95 2.02
CA LEU A 39 -21.67 -30.71 1.35
C LEU A 39 -22.18 -32.10 0.93
N GLU A 40 -22.98 -32.75 1.78
CA GLU A 40 -23.63 -34.06 1.50
C GLU A 40 -24.52 -34.05 0.25
N ARG A 41 -25.02 -32.88 -0.17
CA ARG A 41 -25.91 -32.72 -1.33
C ARG A 41 -25.18 -32.37 -2.62
N ARG A 42 -23.85 -32.16 -2.55
CA ARG A 42 -23.02 -31.78 -3.70
C ARG A 42 -22.24 -33.00 -4.18
N SER A 43 -21.99 -33.03 -5.49
CA SER A 43 -21.11 -34.02 -6.11
C SER A 43 -19.93 -33.30 -6.72
N PHE A 44 -18.72 -33.79 -6.46
CA PHE A 44 -17.49 -33.18 -6.96
C PHE A 44 -16.76 -34.11 -7.92
N ALA A 45 -16.35 -33.55 -9.05
CA ALA A 45 -15.37 -34.16 -9.95
C ALA A 45 -13.95 -33.90 -9.45
N ALA A 46 -13.01 -34.78 -9.79
CA ALA A 46 -11.60 -34.50 -9.52
C ALA A 46 -11.12 -33.34 -10.41
N ALA A 47 -10.23 -32.50 -9.88
CA ALA A 47 -9.56 -31.47 -10.67
C ALA A 47 -8.85 -32.10 -11.90
N PRO A 48 -9.07 -31.58 -13.13
CA PRO A 48 -8.34 -32.00 -14.32
C PRO A 48 -6.83 -31.94 -14.10
N LEU A 49 -6.05 -32.73 -14.85
CA LEU A 49 -4.58 -32.71 -14.74
C LEU A 49 -3.97 -31.43 -15.32
N ALA A 50 -4.55 -30.89 -16.39
CA ALA A 50 -4.12 -29.63 -16.97
C ALA A 50 -4.70 -28.44 -16.16
N PRO A 51 -3.88 -27.41 -15.84
CA PRO A 51 -4.39 -26.23 -15.15
C PRO A 51 -5.37 -25.48 -16.03
N ALA A 52 -6.40 -24.91 -15.41
CA ALA A 52 -7.31 -24.01 -16.11
C ALA A 52 -6.61 -22.70 -16.47
N LEU A 53 -7.14 -22.00 -17.47
CA LEU A 53 -6.67 -20.67 -17.84
C LEU A 53 -7.04 -19.67 -16.74
N LEU A 54 -6.07 -18.88 -16.34
CA LEU A 54 -6.22 -17.73 -15.44
C LEU A 54 -5.56 -16.53 -16.12
N ASP A 55 -6.24 -15.39 -16.10
CA ASP A 55 -5.68 -14.13 -16.58
C ASP A 55 -4.53 -13.70 -15.65
N ALA A 56 -3.36 -13.39 -16.24
CA ALA A 56 -2.19 -12.93 -15.50
C ALA A 56 -2.44 -11.62 -14.74
N ALA A 57 -3.41 -10.80 -15.18
CA ALA A 57 -3.83 -9.59 -14.47
C ALA A 57 -4.31 -9.87 -13.04
N ALA A 58 -4.86 -11.06 -12.77
CA ALA A 58 -5.26 -11.47 -11.42
C ALA A 58 -4.07 -11.66 -10.44
N LEU A 59 -2.84 -11.57 -10.93
CA LEU A 59 -1.61 -11.76 -10.17
C LEU A 59 -0.71 -10.50 -10.18
N GLU A 60 -1.17 -9.37 -10.71
CA GLU A 60 -0.36 -8.16 -10.89
C GLU A 60 0.22 -7.64 -9.56
N ASP A 61 -0.56 -7.74 -8.48
CA ASP A 61 -0.18 -7.29 -7.13
C ASP A 61 0.57 -8.35 -6.29
N ILE A 62 0.79 -9.56 -6.83
CA ILE A 62 1.49 -10.64 -6.12
C ILE A 62 2.94 -10.72 -6.65
N PRO A 63 3.98 -10.36 -5.88
CA PRO A 63 5.35 -10.32 -6.38
C PRO A 63 5.95 -11.73 -6.58
N ALA A 64 7.07 -11.82 -7.29
CA ALA A 64 7.95 -13.00 -7.28
C ALA A 64 8.88 -12.96 -6.03
N PRO A 65 9.38 -14.11 -5.52
CA PRO A 65 9.17 -15.47 -6.02
C PRO A 65 7.78 -16.02 -5.69
N ARG A 66 7.11 -16.61 -6.68
CA ARG A 66 5.74 -17.15 -6.56
C ARG A 66 5.56 -18.50 -7.24
N LEU A 67 4.77 -19.37 -6.62
CA LEU A 67 4.31 -20.63 -7.18
C LEU A 67 2.79 -20.62 -7.28
N VAL A 68 2.24 -20.86 -8.47
CA VAL A 68 0.82 -20.66 -8.77
C VAL A 68 0.13 -21.97 -9.08
N PHE A 69 -0.96 -22.23 -8.37
CA PHE A 69 -1.90 -23.33 -8.61
C PHE A 69 -3.24 -22.76 -9.07
N VAL A 70 -3.80 -23.31 -10.14
CA VAL A 70 -5.13 -22.95 -10.67
C VAL A 70 -6.02 -24.19 -10.64
N ASN A 71 -7.15 -24.12 -9.95
CA ASN A 71 -8.09 -25.23 -9.76
C ASN A 71 -7.41 -26.52 -9.25
N GLY A 72 -6.45 -26.37 -8.35
CA GLY A 72 -5.75 -27.50 -7.74
C GLY A 72 -4.47 -27.95 -8.45
N ARG A 73 -4.14 -27.42 -9.63
CA ARG A 73 -2.96 -27.85 -10.42
C ARG A 73 -1.94 -26.74 -10.60
N LEU A 74 -0.66 -27.12 -10.61
CA LEU A 74 0.44 -26.21 -10.90
C LEU A 74 0.24 -25.54 -12.27
N ASN A 75 0.49 -24.24 -12.34
CA ASN A 75 0.57 -23.48 -13.57
C ASN A 75 1.98 -22.88 -13.71
N ASP A 76 2.83 -23.57 -14.46
CA ASP A 76 4.23 -23.15 -14.66
C ASP A 76 4.34 -21.79 -15.36
N ALA A 77 3.43 -21.49 -16.28
CA ALA A 77 3.46 -20.23 -17.04
C ALA A 77 3.20 -18.99 -16.17
N LEU A 78 2.50 -19.16 -15.04
CA LEU A 78 2.22 -18.09 -14.08
C LEU A 78 3.14 -18.14 -12.85
N SER A 79 3.97 -19.17 -12.72
CA SER A 79 4.91 -19.33 -11.62
C SER A 79 6.26 -18.71 -11.97
N ASP A 80 6.89 -18.04 -11.01
CA ASP A 80 8.24 -17.48 -11.14
C ASP A 80 8.99 -17.63 -9.82
N VAL A 81 9.93 -18.57 -9.79
CA VAL A 81 10.71 -18.92 -8.59
C VAL A 81 12.20 -18.58 -8.73
N GLN A 82 12.59 -17.83 -9.77
CA GLN A 82 14.01 -17.58 -10.09
C GLN A 82 14.74 -16.76 -9.02
N GLY A 83 14.00 -16.05 -8.16
CA GLY A 83 14.55 -15.22 -7.08
C GLY A 83 14.87 -15.97 -5.78
N LEU A 84 14.68 -17.30 -5.71
CA LEU A 84 14.98 -18.05 -4.49
C LEU A 84 16.50 -18.20 -4.28
N PRO A 85 17.01 -17.96 -3.06
CA PRO A 85 18.44 -18.07 -2.77
C PRO A 85 18.90 -19.53 -2.78
N ALA A 86 20.22 -19.72 -2.93
CA ALA A 86 20.82 -21.04 -2.79
C ALA A 86 20.52 -21.64 -1.40
N GLY A 87 20.26 -22.96 -1.37
CA GLY A 87 19.85 -23.67 -0.15
C GLY A 87 18.34 -23.66 0.13
N VAL A 88 17.52 -23.08 -0.77
CA VAL A 88 16.06 -23.26 -0.79
C VAL A 88 15.69 -24.27 -1.86
N GLN A 89 15.09 -25.38 -1.46
CA GLN A 89 14.61 -26.44 -2.34
C GLN A 89 13.09 -26.36 -2.40
N LEU A 90 12.55 -26.04 -3.57
CA LEU A 90 11.11 -25.96 -3.81
C LEU A 90 10.74 -26.90 -4.97
N GLU A 91 9.87 -27.86 -4.67
CA GLU A 91 9.30 -28.77 -5.66
C GLU A 91 7.80 -28.99 -5.38
N THR A 92 7.08 -29.57 -6.34
CA THR A 92 5.69 -29.97 -6.12
C THR A 92 5.58 -31.35 -5.51
N LEU A 93 4.45 -31.63 -4.84
CA LEU A 93 4.18 -32.97 -4.33
C LEU A 93 4.11 -34.00 -5.46
N SER A 94 3.51 -33.64 -6.59
CA SER A 94 3.42 -34.51 -7.76
C SER A 94 4.81 -34.91 -8.29
N SER A 95 5.75 -33.96 -8.32
CA SER A 95 7.16 -34.21 -8.65
C SER A 95 7.84 -35.12 -7.62
N ALA A 96 7.68 -34.82 -6.33
CA ALA A 96 8.26 -35.62 -5.25
C ALA A 96 7.73 -37.08 -5.24
N LEU A 97 6.44 -37.27 -5.53
CA LEU A 97 5.83 -38.59 -5.67
C LEU A 97 6.40 -39.39 -6.85
N ALA A 98 6.71 -38.73 -7.97
CA ALA A 98 7.34 -39.37 -9.12
C ALA A 98 8.79 -39.80 -8.84
N ALA A 99 9.47 -39.15 -7.88
CA ALA A 99 10.87 -39.42 -7.53
C ALA A 99 11.09 -40.65 -6.60
N GLY A 100 10.07 -41.11 -5.84
CA GLY A 100 10.11 -42.36 -5.05
C GLY A 100 9.90 -42.22 -3.53
N GLU A 101 9.82 -43.36 -2.82
CA GLU A 101 9.32 -43.49 -1.43
C GLU A 101 10.04 -42.64 -0.35
N ASP A 102 11.32 -42.30 -0.54
CA ASP A 102 12.07 -41.49 0.43
C ASP A 102 11.74 -39.98 0.38
N ALA A 103 11.29 -39.46 -0.76
CA ALA A 103 11.02 -38.03 -0.94
C ALA A 103 9.78 -37.56 -0.16
N VAL A 104 8.90 -38.50 0.24
CA VAL A 104 7.54 -38.16 0.71
C VAL A 104 7.13 -38.88 2.01
N ARG A 105 8.09 -39.15 2.90
CA ARG A 105 7.85 -39.77 4.22
C ARG A 105 6.75 -39.10 5.04
N PHE A 106 6.54 -37.80 4.88
CA PHE A 106 5.49 -37.04 5.58
C PHE A 106 4.05 -37.39 5.15
N LEU A 107 3.86 -38.08 4.00
CA LEU A 107 2.56 -38.63 3.61
C LEU A 107 2.14 -39.82 4.48
N GLY A 108 3.11 -40.54 5.07
CA GLY A 108 2.84 -41.70 5.93
C GLY A 108 2.19 -41.36 7.27
N ARG A 109 2.05 -40.06 7.61
CA ARG A 109 1.37 -39.62 8.83
C ARG A 109 -0.10 -40.04 8.80
N ARG A 110 -0.48 -40.85 9.78
CA ARG A 110 -1.85 -41.36 9.96
C ARG A 110 -2.66 -40.41 10.85
N TYR A 111 -3.92 -40.24 10.48
CA TYR A 111 -4.93 -39.55 11.28
C TYR A 111 -5.90 -40.61 11.77
N GLU A 112 -5.90 -40.86 13.08
CA GLU A 112 -6.55 -42.04 13.66
C GLU A 112 -7.95 -41.75 14.18
N ARG A 113 -8.26 -40.48 14.49
CA ARG A 113 -9.57 -40.15 15.04
C ARG A 113 -10.63 -40.11 13.93
N SER A 114 -11.79 -40.67 14.22
CA SER A 114 -12.89 -40.74 13.25
C SER A 114 -13.43 -39.37 12.85
N ASP A 115 -13.22 -38.35 13.69
CA ASP A 115 -13.63 -36.97 13.45
C ASP A 115 -12.60 -36.14 12.65
N GLU A 116 -11.40 -36.67 12.35
CA GLU A 116 -10.39 -36.04 11.48
C GLU A 116 -10.62 -36.37 9.98
N VAL A 117 -11.89 -36.39 9.57
CA VAL A 117 -12.33 -36.92 8.27
C VAL A 117 -11.62 -36.28 7.08
N PHE A 118 -11.43 -34.94 7.07
CA PHE A 118 -10.82 -34.24 5.93
C PHE A 118 -9.30 -34.42 5.88
N ALA A 119 -8.64 -34.57 7.04
CA ALA A 119 -7.22 -34.93 7.09
C ALA A 119 -6.99 -36.36 6.59
N ARG A 120 -7.88 -37.30 6.94
CA ARG A 120 -7.87 -38.68 6.41
C ARG A 120 -8.18 -38.72 4.91
N LEU A 121 -9.17 -37.96 4.43
CA LEU A 121 -9.43 -37.80 3.00
C LEU A 121 -8.22 -37.23 2.27
N ASN A 122 -7.57 -36.22 2.83
CA ASN A 122 -6.37 -35.64 2.25
C ASN A 122 -5.23 -36.67 2.22
N ALA A 123 -5.00 -37.43 3.31
CA ALA A 123 -4.01 -38.52 3.32
C ALA A 123 -4.29 -39.59 2.26
N ALA A 124 -5.55 -39.87 1.97
CA ALA A 124 -5.93 -40.77 0.89
C ALA A 124 -5.78 -40.14 -0.49
N LEU A 125 -6.21 -38.89 -0.70
CA LEU A 125 -6.49 -38.33 -2.02
C LEU A 125 -5.49 -37.26 -2.50
N ALA A 126 -4.61 -36.76 -1.64
CA ALA A 126 -3.64 -35.73 -2.04
C ALA A 126 -2.70 -36.22 -3.14
N ASP A 127 -2.64 -35.48 -4.23
CA ASP A 127 -1.83 -35.78 -5.41
C ASP A 127 -1.01 -34.57 -5.87
N GLU A 128 -1.23 -33.40 -5.26
CA GLU A 128 -0.52 -32.17 -5.56
C GLU A 128 -0.24 -31.37 -4.29
N GLY A 129 0.67 -30.40 -4.36
CA GLY A 129 1.04 -29.56 -3.22
C GLY A 129 2.44 -29.00 -3.34
N VAL A 130 3.02 -28.64 -2.19
CA VAL A 130 4.29 -27.90 -2.12
C VAL A 130 5.22 -28.65 -1.19
N VAL A 131 6.44 -28.92 -1.62
CA VAL A 131 7.49 -29.47 -0.77
C VAL A 131 8.63 -28.45 -0.76
N LEU A 132 8.78 -27.78 0.38
CA LEU A 132 9.72 -26.69 0.58
C LEU A 132 10.68 -27.04 1.70
N ARG A 133 11.98 -27.01 1.41
CA ARG A 133 13.05 -27.26 2.38
C ARG A 133 14.05 -26.12 2.34
N VAL A 134 14.47 -25.64 3.51
CA VAL A 134 15.46 -24.57 3.67
C VAL A 134 16.63 -25.11 4.49
N ASP A 135 17.82 -25.09 3.90
CA ASP A 135 19.05 -25.62 4.49
C ASP A 135 19.53 -24.81 5.71
N ASP A 136 20.48 -25.37 6.48
CA ASP A 136 20.96 -24.79 7.73
C ASP A 136 21.48 -23.36 7.55
N GLY A 137 21.06 -22.45 8.43
CA GLY A 137 21.50 -21.06 8.49
C GLY A 137 21.04 -20.16 7.33
N VAL A 138 20.32 -20.68 6.33
CA VAL A 138 19.87 -19.89 5.17
C VAL A 138 18.83 -18.84 5.60
N GLN A 139 19.07 -17.59 5.22
CA GLN A 139 18.15 -16.47 5.46
C GLN A 139 17.47 -16.07 4.15
N VAL A 140 16.14 -16.22 4.09
CA VAL A 140 15.34 -15.82 2.93
C VAL A 140 14.72 -14.45 3.20
N GLU A 141 15.26 -13.41 2.56
CA GLU A 141 14.80 -12.02 2.76
C GLU A 141 13.41 -11.75 2.18
N ALA A 142 13.15 -12.20 0.95
CA ALA A 142 11.87 -12.03 0.28
C ALA A 142 10.93 -13.21 0.58
N PRO A 143 9.66 -12.96 0.94
CA PRO A 143 8.71 -14.04 1.22
C PRO A 143 8.32 -14.78 -0.07
N LEU A 144 8.27 -16.11 0.02
CA LEU A 144 7.72 -16.96 -1.04
C LEU A 144 6.21 -16.82 -1.10
N GLN A 145 5.67 -16.51 -2.27
CA GLN A 145 4.22 -16.44 -2.50
C GLN A 145 3.70 -17.81 -2.98
N LEU A 146 2.75 -18.39 -2.26
CA LEU A 146 2.03 -19.59 -2.67
C LEU A 146 0.62 -19.19 -3.08
N VAL A 147 0.31 -19.26 -4.37
CA VAL A 147 -0.95 -18.76 -4.93
C VAL A 147 -1.85 -19.94 -5.29
N PHE A 148 -3.06 -19.96 -4.74
CA PHE A 148 -4.10 -20.95 -5.02
C PHE A 148 -5.33 -20.23 -5.55
N ALA A 149 -5.37 -20.08 -6.87
CA ALA A 149 -6.47 -19.47 -7.58
C ALA A 149 -7.50 -20.53 -7.99
N SER A 150 -8.77 -20.15 -7.98
CA SER A 150 -9.87 -20.95 -8.53
C SER A 150 -10.62 -20.14 -9.57
N VAL A 151 -10.95 -20.78 -10.69
CA VAL A 151 -11.77 -20.19 -11.75
C VAL A 151 -13.08 -20.95 -11.87
N ALA A 152 -14.15 -20.25 -12.23
CA ALA A 152 -15.46 -20.87 -12.40
C ALA A 152 -15.48 -21.84 -13.59
N GLY A 153 -16.29 -22.89 -13.48
CA GLY A 153 -16.54 -23.89 -14.52
C GLY A 153 -17.90 -24.55 -14.33
N ASP A 154 -18.27 -25.43 -15.27
CA ASP A 154 -19.61 -26.04 -15.31
C ASP A 154 -19.83 -27.13 -14.25
N THR A 155 -18.75 -27.67 -13.70
CA THR A 155 -18.78 -28.78 -12.73
C THR A 155 -18.10 -28.39 -11.43
N ASP A 156 -18.70 -28.76 -10.31
CA ASP A 156 -18.08 -28.62 -9.00
C ASP A 156 -16.81 -29.49 -8.91
N LEU A 157 -15.66 -28.88 -8.62
CA LEU A 157 -14.37 -29.57 -8.55
C LEU A 157 -13.94 -29.84 -7.10
N ALA A 158 -13.14 -30.87 -6.89
CA ALA A 158 -12.46 -31.13 -5.63
C ALA A 158 -10.98 -31.43 -5.88
N TRP A 159 -10.13 -30.85 -5.05
CA TRP A 159 -8.70 -31.13 -5.02
C TRP A 159 -8.20 -31.25 -3.58
N HIS A 160 -7.06 -31.92 -3.44
CA HIS A 160 -6.45 -32.24 -2.17
C HIS A 160 -4.98 -31.86 -2.21
N HIS A 161 -4.62 -30.75 -1.58
CA HIS A 161 -3.22 -30.34 -1.50
C HIS A 161 -2.55 -30.84 -0.24
N ARG A 162 -1.31 -31.30 -0.36
CA ARG A 162 -0.49 -31.64 0.81
C ARG A 162 0.85 -30.93 0.74
N HIS A 163 1.07 -30.04 1.70
CA HIS A 163 2.26 -29.21 1.78
C HIS A 163 3.22 -29.71 2.88
N LEU A 164 4.52 -29.54 2.63
CA LEU A 164 5.60 -29.67 3.61
C LEU A 164 6.45 -28.41 3.56
N ILE A 165 6.67 -27.79 4.71
CA ILE A 165 7.64 -26.72 4.92
C ILE A 165 8.62 -27.20 6.00
N GLU A 166 9.89 -27.35 5.64
CA GLU A 166 10.94 -27.81 6.54
C GLU A 166 12.07 -26.79 6.62
N LEU A 167 12.25 -26.18 7.79
CA LEU A 167 13.36 -25.26 8.06
C LEU A 167 14.40 -26.01 8.89
N ARG A 168 15.63 -26.08 8.39
CA ARG A 168 16.80 -26.61 9.11
C ARG A 168 17.33 -25.60 10.13
N ALA A 169 18.35 -25.97 10.89
CA ALA A 169 18.76 -25.21 12.07
C ALA A 169 19.20 -23.79 11.70
N GLY A 170 18.70 -22.79 12.43
CA GLY A 170 19.02 -21.38 12.20
C GLY A 170 18.48 -20.79 10.90
N ALA A 171 17.66 -21.52 10.13
CA ALA A 171 17.09 -21.01 8.88
C ALA A 171 15.95 -20.02 9.13
N SER A 172 15.74 -19.06 8.22
CA SER A 172 14.59 -18.15 8.26
C SER A 172 13.87 -18.05 6.92
N LEU A 173 12.54 -18.13 6.96
CA LEU A 173 11.68 -18.07 5.77
C LEU A 173 10.39 -17.29 6.04
N GLY A 174 10.02 -16.43 5.09
CA GLY A 174 8.68 -15.88 4.95
C GLY A 174 7.86 -16.63 3.90
N VAL A 175 6.59 -16.95 4.19
CA VAL A 175 5.62 -17.54 3.25
C VAL A 175 4.31 -16.75 3.30
N VAL A 176 3.74 -16.48 2.13
CA VAL A 176 2.41 -15.87 1.99
C VAL A 176 1.54 -16.76 1.11
N GLU A 177 0.51 -17.34 1.70
CA GLU A 177 -0.51 -18.12 1.00
C GLU A 177 -1.66 -17.19 0.54
N HIS A 178 -1.86 -17.08 -0.77
CA HIS A 178 -2.98 -16.37 -1.38
C HIS A 178 -4.00 -17.38 -1.88
N ARG A 179 -5.23 -17.37 -1.36
CA ARG A 179 -6.32 -18.25 -1.82
C ARG A 179 -7.51 -17.41 -2.26
N PHE A 180 -7.84 -17.43 -3.55
CA PHE A 180 -8.94 -16.61 -4.07
C PHE A 180 -9.68 -17.27 -5.24
N SER A 181 -10.85 -16.71 -5.56
CA SER A 181 -11.68 -17.13 -6.70
C SER A 181 -11.85 -16.00 -7.71
N VAL A 182 -11.69 -16.32 -8.99
CA VAL A 182 -12.12 -15.49 -10.11
C VAL A 182 -13.49 -15.98 -10.57
N GLY A 183 -14.51 -15.17 -10.34
CA GLY A 183 -15.92 -15.53 -10.54
C GLY A 183 -16.49 -16.42 -9.43
N ASP A 184 -17.72 -16.92 -9.64
CA ASP A 184 -18.44 -17.73 -8.64
C ASP A 184 -18.06 -19.23 -8.73
N SER A 185 -16.79 -19.53 -8.49
CA SER A 185 -16.26 -20.91 -8.58
C SER A 185 -16.80 -21.79 -7.47
N ALA A 186 -17.43 -22.91 -7.82
CA ALA A 186 -17.95 -23.87 -6.87
C ALA A 186 -17.00 -25.07 -6.75
N HIS A 187 -16.31 -25.20 -5.63
CA HIS A 187 -15.33 -26.27 -5.45
C HIS A 187 -15.13 -26.64 -3.97
N LEU A 188 -14.46 -27.78 -3.75
CA LEU A 188 -13.95 -28.26 -2.48
C LEU A 188 -12.42 -28.18 -2.50
N ASP A 189 -11.86 -27.31 -1.67
CA ASP A 189 -10.43 -27.27 -1.35
C ASP A 189 -10.21 -28.00 -0.02
N ASN A 190 -9.40 -29.06 -0.03
CA ASN A 190 -9.00 -29.76 1.18
C ASN A 190 -7.48 -29.82 1.28
N THR A 191 -6.89 -28.88 2.01
CA THR A 191 -5.44 -28.69 2.10
C THR A 191 -4.91 -29.05 3.50
N VAL A 192 -3.80 -29.79 3.54
CA VAL A 192 -3.04 -30.08 4.76
C VAL A 192 -1.60 -29.60 4.60
N LEU A 193 -1.11 -28.82 5.56
CA LEU A 193 0.27 -28.33 5.61
C LEU A 193 0.99 -28.89 6.83
N HIS A 194 2.18 -29.44 6.62
CA HIS A 194 3.11 -29.85 7.67
C HIS A 194 4.25 -28.83 7.76
N ALA A 195 4.48 -28.26 8.93
CA ALA A 195 5.59 -27.33 9.17
C ALA A 195 6.55 -27.90 10.22
N HIS A 196 7.81 -28.11 9.85
CA HIS A 196 8.87 -28.53 10.76
C HIS A 196 9.86 -27.38 10.90
N VAL A 197 9.92 -26.79 12.10
CA VAL A 197 10.81 -25.65 12.39
C VAL A 197 11.89 -26.14 13.34
N ALA A 198 13.09 -26.39 12.81
CA ALA A 198 14.22 -26.89 13.57
C ALA A 198 14.77 -25.83 14.55
N ARG A 199 15.80 -26.21 15.30
CA ARG A 199 16.36 -25.35 16.34
C ARG A 199 16.80 -24.00 15.79
N ASP A 200 16.60 -22.93 16.57
CA ASP A 200 16.96 -21.56 16.20
C ASP A 200 16.33 -21.04 14.89
N ALA A 201 15.39 -21.79 14.28
CA ALA A 201 14.81 -21.43 12.99
C ALA A 201 13.55 -20.56 13.15
N VAL A 202 13.29 -19.71 12.16
CA VAL A 202 12.20 -18.72 12.21
C VAL A 202 11.32 -18.83 10.97
N LEU A 203 10.08 -19.27 11.15
CA LEU A 203 9.06 -19.28 10.10
C LEU A 203 8.10 -18.10 10.29
N LYS A 204 7.91 -17.29 9.25
CA LYS A 204 6.88 -16.24 9.16
C LYS A 204 5.87 -16.64 8.11
N HIS A 205 4.60 -16.75 8.45
CA HIS A 205 3.58 -17.30 7.57
C HIS A 205 2.29 -16.49 7.61
N ALA A 206 1.89 -15.93 6.48
CA ALA A 206 0.59 -15.29 6.30
C ALA A 206 -0.29 -16.11 5.38
N ARG A 207 -1.58 -16.24 5.70
CA ARG A 207 -2.56 -16.82 4.77
C ARG A 207 -3.76 -15.89 4.61
N VAL A 208 -4.12 -15.64 3.36
CA VAL A 208 -5.26 -14.82 2.98
C VAL A 208 -6.21 -15.65 2.15
N GLN A 209 -7.43 -15.81 2.65
CA GLN A 209 -8.44 -16.70 2.10
C GLN A 209 -9.68 -15.87 1.72
N ALA A 210 -9.85 -15.60 0.44
CA ALA A 210 -10.92 -14.79 -0.16
C ALA A 210 -11.65 -15.60 -1.25
N GLY A 211 -12.30 -16.67 -0.83
CA GLY A 211 -13.03 -17.60 -1.67
C GLY A 211 -14.42 -17.14 -2.10
N SER A 212 -14.96 -17.80 -3.13
CA SER A 212 -16.30 -17.54 -3.66
C SER A 212 -17.41 -17.88 -2.64
N ALA A 213 -18.64 -17.41 -2.92
CA ALA A 213 -19.82 -17.72 -2.11
C ALA A 213 -20.26 -19.19 -2.20
N ARG A 214 -19.65 -19.99 -3.09
CA ARG A 214 -19.93 -21.42 -3.30
C ARG A 214 -18.76 -22.34 -2.95
N GLN A 215 -17.62 -21.78 -2.56
CA GLN A 215 -16.45 -22.55 -2.13
C GLN A 215 -16.71 -23.24 -0.79
N THR A 216 -16.26 -24.49 -0.68
CA THR A 216 -16.06 -25.18 0.59
C THR A 216 -14.56 -25.40 0.78
N SER A 217 -14.01 -24.96 1.92
CA SER A 217 -12.58 -24.98 2.20
C SER A 217 -12.32 -25.65 3.55
N PHE A 218 -11.49 -26.70 3.55
CA PHE A 218 -10.96 -27.33 4.76
C PHE A 218 -9.45 -27.21 4.75
N LEU A 219 -8.91 -26.41 5.66
CA LEU A 219 -7.49 -26.12 5.75
C LEU A 219 -6.98 -26.63 7.09
N ARG A 220 -5.88 -27.38 7.10
CA ARG A 220 -5.23 -27.84 8.33
C ARG A 220 -3.74 -27.58 8.27
N THR A 221 -3.20 -27.00 9.33
CA THR A 221 -1.76 -26.90 9.56
C THR A 221 -1.38 -27.72 10.79
N ASP A 222 -0.42 -28.63 10.64
CA ASP A 222 0.22 -29.34 11.74
C ASP A 222 1.70 -28.89 11.81
N ALA A 223 2.09 -28.18 12.86
CA ALA A 223 3.43 -27.64 13.04
C ALA A 223 4.15 -28.25 14.25
N VAL A 224 5.47 -28.44 14.14
CA VAL A 224 6.35 -28.87 15.23
C VAL A 224 7.52 -27.89 15.34
N LEU A 225 7.73 -27.37 16.55
CA LEU A 225 8.78 -26.41 16.86
C LEU A 225 9.82 -27.07 17.77
N ALA A 226 11.07 -27.07 17.32
CA ALA A 226 12.21 -27.51 18.11
C ALA A 226 12.72 -26.39 19.04
N LYS A 227 13.86 -26.64 19.69
CA LYS A 227 14.44 -25.74 20.70
C LYS A 227 14.73 -24.35 20.12
N ASP A 228 14.36 -23.29 20.83
CA ASP A 228 14.56 -21.89 20.43
C ASP A 228 13.92 -21.52 19.06
N ALA A 229 13.05 -22.38 18.51
CA ALA A 229 12.37 -22.15 17.24
C ALA A 229 11.24 -21.12 17.37
N GLN A 230 11.02 -20.32 16.34
CA GLN A 230 9.98 -19.30 16.31
C GLN A 230 9.03 -19.50 15.13
N TYR A 231 7.73 -19.45 15.40
CA TYR A 231 6.69 -19.45 14.37
C TYR A 231 5.77 -18.25 14.53
N HIS A 232 5.80 -17.36 13.54
CA HIS A 232 4.93 -16.18 13.44
C HIS A 232 3.87 -16.44 12.38
N ARG A 233 2.60 -16.44 12.74
CA ARG A 233 1.48 -16.77 11.84
C ARG A 233 0.36 -15.73 11.87
N VAL A 234 -0.22 -15.45 10.71
CA VAL A 234 -1.51 -14.75 10.62
C VAL A 234 -2.45 -15.41 9.61
N ASP A 235 -3.72 -15.51 9.96
CA ASP A 235 -4.76 -16.06 9.09
C ASP A 235 -5.91 -15.05 8.88
N LEU A 236 -6.17 -14.69 7.62
CA LEU A 236 -7.30 -13.86 7.21
C LEU A 236 -8.33 -14.71 6.47
N GLU A 237 -9.46 -14.97 7.11
CA GLU A 237 -10.58 -15.73 6.54
C GLU A 237 -11.68 -14.77 6.11
N LEU A 238 -11.63 -14.38 4.83
CA LEU A 238 -12.41 -13.30 4.24
C LEU A 238 -13.60 -13.78 3.41
N GLY A 239 -13.65 -15.05 2.98
CA GLY A 239 -14.80 -15.55 2.23
C GLY A 239 -14.77 -17.02 1.86
N ALA A 240 -15.86 -17.73 2.08
CA ALA A 240 -16.21 -19.02 1.49
C ALA A 240 -17.69 -19.28 1.84
N ALA A 241 -18.37 -20.21 1.18
CA ALA A 241 -19.66 -20.70 1.69
C ALA A 241 -19.48 -21.33 3.08
N LEU A 242 -18.47 -22.21 3.16
CA LEU A 242 -18.00 -22.86 4.37
C LEU A 242 -16.46 -22.85 4.32
N SER A 243 -15.82 -22.17 5.26
CA SER A 243 -14.40 -22.29 5.55
C SER A 243 -14.25 -22.91 6.92
N ARG A 244 -13.42 -23.93 7.03
CA ARG A 244 -12.93 -24.43 8.31
C ARG A 244 -11.41 -24.53 8.27
N HIS A 245 -10.79 -23.95 9.28
CA HIS A 245 -9.36 -23.94 9.49
C HIS A 245 -8.97 -24.59 10.82
N GLU A 246 -7.98 -25.48 10.78
CA GLU A 246 -7.35 -26.07 11.97
C GLU A 246 -5.86 -25.70 12.02
N LEU A 247 -5.43 -25.04 13.09
CA LEU A 247 -4.02 -24.76 13.39
C LEU A 247 -3.59 -25.56 14.62
N ASN A 248 -2.80 -26.61 14.38
CA ASN A 248 -2.23 -27.43 15.44
C ASN A 248 -0.72 -27.18 15.52
N VAL A 249 -0.23 -26.80 16.70
CA VAL A 249 1.20 -26.50 16.91
C VAL A 249 1.69 -27.22 18.15
N ARG A 250 2.78 -27.99 18.01
CA ARG A 250 3.45 -28.69 19.11
C ARG A 250 4.78 -28.01 19.39
N LEU A 251 4.92 -27.45 20.60
CA LEU A 251 6.13 -26.82 21.10
C LEU A 251 6.97 -27.87 21.83
N GLU A 252 7.78 -28.60 21.06
CA GLU A 252 8.51 -29.80 21.52
C GLU A 252 9.93 -29.54 22.02
N GLY A 253 10.51 -28.38 21.73
CA GLY A 253 11.81 -27.98 22.26
C GLY A 253 11.74 -26.82 23.23
N ASP A 254 12.69 -26.78 24.16
CA ASP A 254 12.76 -25.71 25.17
C ASP A 254 12.83 -24.33 24.50
N ASN A 255 12.21 -23.32 25.10
CA ASN A 255 12.15 -21.95 24.58
C ASN A 255 11.48 -21.81 23.19
N ALA A 256 10.76 -22.81 22.69
CA ALA A 256 10.00 -22.66 21.45
C ALA A 256 8.91 -21.58 21.60
N GLN A 257 8.70 -20.78 20.55
CA GLN A 257 7.79 -19.63 20.59
C GLN A 257 6.81 -19.64 19.42
N LEU A 258 5.53 -19.43 19.75
CA LEU A 258 4.45 -19.23 18.78
C LEU A 258 3.84 -17.84 18.96
N THR A 259 3.75 -17.08 17.87
CA THR A 259 2.87 -15.91 17.79
C THR A 259 1.91 -16.16 16.64
N ALA A 260 0.63 -16.36 16.92
CA ALA A 260 -0.34 -16.65 15.88
C ALA A 260 -1.61 -15.82 16.06
N ASN A 261 -2.05 -15.18 14.97
CA ASN A 261 -3.16 -14.25 14.99
C ASN A 261 -4.16 -14.54 13.87
N GLY A 262 -5.38 -14.03 13.98
CA GLY A 262 -6.30 -14.15 12.85
C GLY A 262 -7.56 -13.30 12.90
N VAL A 263 -8.18 -13.18 11.73
CA VAL A 263 -9.45 -12.47 11.52
C VAL A 263 -10.43 -13.40 10.80
N LEU A 264 -11.61 -13.58 11.38
CA LEU A 264 -12.73 -14.30 10.77
C LEU A 264 -13.82 -13.30 10.37
N LEU A 265 -14.10 -13.18 9.06
CA LEU A 265 -15.16 -12.29 8.55
C LEU A 265 -16.35 -13.09 8.01
N GLY A 266 -17.41 -13.14 8.82
CA GLY A 266 -18.72 -13.62 8.44
C GLY A 266 -19.59 -12.50 7.86
N ASN A 267 -20.08 -12.71 6.63
CA ASN A 267 -21.09 -11.85 5.99
C ASN A 267 -22.07 -12.73 5.18
N GLY A 268 -23.26 -12.23 4.87
CA GLY A 268 -24.26 -12.92 4.08
C GLY A 268 -24.76 -14.18 4.78
N ARG A 269 -24.42 -15.36 4.22
CA ARG A 269 -24.75 -16.68 4.76
C ARG A 269 -23.51 -17.55 4.98
N ARG A 270 -22.33 -16.93 5.00
CA ARG A 270 -21.04 -17.62 5.10
C ARG A 270 -20.88 -18.26 6.48
N HIS A 271 -20.17 -19.37 6.51
CA HIS A 271 -19.79 -20.08 7.72
C HIS A 271 -18.27 -20.14 7.79
N VAL A 272 -17.68 -19.51 8.81
CA VAL A 272 -16.23 -19.49 9.01
C VAL A 272 -15.94 -20.12 10.38
N ASP A 273 -15.05 -21.11 10.43
CA ASP A 273 -14.76 -21.90 11.62
C ASP A 273 -13.24 -22.06 11.80
N THR A 274 -12.66 -21.42 12.80
CA THR A 274 -11.24 -21.59 13.13
C THR A 274 -11.08 -22.39 14.41
N ARG A 275 -10.16 -23.36 14.41
CA ARG A 275 -9.83 -24.19 15.57
C ARG A 275 -8.34 -24.25 15.81
N LEU A 276 -7.95 -24.05 17.05
CA LEU A 276 -6.55 -24.06 17.49
C LEU A 276 -6.32 -25.25 18.42
N GLY A 277 -5.20 -25.94 18.22
CA GLY A 277 -4.69 -27.00 19.09
C GLY A 277 -3.23 -26.77 19.40
N ILE A 278 -2.94 -26.00 20.46
CA ILE A 278 -1.59 -25.61 20.84
C ILE A 278 -1.14 -26.49 22.01
N ASP A 279 -0.08 -27.28 21.81
CA ASP A 279 0.42 -28.28 22.76
C ASP A 279 1.82 -27.86 23.24
N HIS A 280 1.91 -27.38 24.47
CA HIS A 280 3.17 -27.06 25.16
C HIS A 280 3.72 -28.32 25.80
N ILE A 281 4.84 -28.82 25.28
CA ILE A 281 5.43 -30.11 25.68
C ILE A 281 6.75 -29.90 26.41
N ALA A 282 7.58 -28.97 25.94
CA ALA A 282 8.88 -28.65 26.53
C ALA A 282 8.82 -27.46 27.51
N ARG A 283 9.94 -27.21 28.19
CA ARG A 283 10.06 -26.14 29.20
C ARG A 283 10.19 -24.77 28.56
N ASP A 284 9.81 -23.74 29.30
CA ASP A 284 10.04 -22.33 28.96
C ASP A 284 9.45 -21.92 27.59
N THR A 285 8.40 -22.60 27.14
CA THR A 285 7.76 -22.34 25.84
C THR A 285 6.75 -21.20 25.93
N SER A 286 6.51 -20.48 24.83
CA SER A 286 5.56 -19.35 24.84
C SER A 286 4.60 -19.32 23.66
N ALA A 287 3.36 -18.86 23.89
CA ALA A 287 2.35 -18.68 22.86
C ALA A 287 1.52 -17.40 23.06
N GLU A 288 1.51 -16.48 22.08
CA GLU A 288 0.62 -15.31 22.05
C GLU A 288 -0.38 -15.48 20.89
N LEU A 289 -1.66 -15.52 21.24
CA LEU A 289 -2.74 -15.94 20.34
C LEU A 289 -3.86 -14.91 20.29
N GLN A 290 -3.96 -14.11 19.22
CA GLN A 290 -4.98 -13.06 19.09
C GLN A 290 -5.91 -13.23 17.89
N TRP A 291 -7.18 -13.50 18.16
CA TRP A 291 -8.22 -13.65 17.14
C TRP A 291 -9.30 -12.58 17.24
N ARG A 292 -9.81 -12.16 16.08
CA ARG A 292 -10.95 -11.26 15.93
C ARG A 292 -12.02 -11.90 15.05
N GLY A 293 -13.23 -12.06 15.57
CA GLY A 293 -14.38 -12.51 14.78
C GLY A 293 -15.34 -11.35 14.50
N VAL A 294 -15.85 -11.26 13.28
CA VAL A 294 -16.91 -10.30 12.91
C VAL A 294 -18.01 -11.05 12.19
N ALA A 295 -19.24 -10.96 12.66
CA ALA A 295 -20.39 -11.63 12.03
C ALA A 295 -21.48 -10.61 11.68
N ALA A 296 -21.90 -10.62 10.42
CA ALA A 296 -22.92 -9.75 9.85
C ALA A 296 -24.00 -10.56 9.10
N ASN A 297 -25.16 -9.95 8.90
CA ASN A 297 -26.32 -10.56 8.25
C ASN A 297 -26.71 -11.88 8.91
N ARG A 298 -26.62 -13.00 8.19
CA ARG A 298 -26.95 -14.36 8.65
C ARG A 298 -25.73 -15.28 8.66
N SER A 299 -24.54 -14.71 8.78
CA SER A 299 -23.30 -15.47 8.82
C SER A 299 -23.13 -16.16 10.17
N ARG A 300 -22.36 -17.24 10.16
CA ARG A 300 -21.92 -17.92 11.38
C ARG A 300 -20.40 -17.87 11.48
N VAL A 301 -19.90 -17.43 12.63
CA VAL A 301 -18.47 -17.40 12.94
C VAL A 301 -18.22 -18.29 14.15
N VAL A 302 -17.36 -19.28 13.99
CA VAL A 302 -17.01 -20.26 15.01
C VAL A 302 -15.54 -20.13 15.34
N PHE A 303 -15.21 -20.08 16.62
CA PHE A 303 -13.84 -20.08 17.09
C PHE A 303 -13.68 -21.07 18.25
N HIS A 304 -12.79 -22.04 18.11
CA HIS A 304 -12.42 -22.95 19.18
C HIS A 304 -10.93 -22.90 19.46
N GLY A 305 -10.51 -22.28 20.57
CA GLY A 305 -9.10 -22.10 20.90
C GLY A 305 -8.65 -23.07 21.98
N GLY A 306 -7.84 -24.08 21.68
CA GLY A 306 -7.30 -25.02 22.67
C GLY A 306 -5.82 -24.79 22.97
N ILE A 307 -5.50 -24.64 24.27
CA ILE A 307 -4.14 -24.73 24.80
C ILE A 307 -4.07 -25.92 25.76
N GLN A 308 -3.12 -26.82 25.52
CA GLN A 308 -2.75 -27.91 26.41
C GLN A 308 -1.31 -27.68 26.88
N ILE A 309 -1.11 -27.61 28.20
CA ILE A 309 0.23 -27.55 28.81
C ILE A 309 0.46 -28.90 29.48
N ARG A 310 1.43 -29.67 28.97
CA ARG A 310 1.71 -31.04 29.44
C ARG A 310 2.50 -31.03 30.74
N ALA A 311 2.40 -32.12 31.49
CA ALA A 311 3.28 -32.38 32.61
C ALA A 311 4.76 -32.28 32.18
N GLY A 312 5.54 -31.46 32.89
CA GLY A 312 6.95 -31.18 32.60
C GLY A 312 7.22 -29.93 31.74
N ALA A 313 6.19 -29.26 31.21
CA ALA A 313 6.29 -28.01 30.45
C ALA A 313 6.33 -26.76 31.37
N ASP A 314 7.11 -26.83 32.46
CA ASP A 314 7.26 -25.71 33.40
C ASP A 314 7.90 -24.49 32.71
N GLY A 315 7.58 -23.29 33.20
CA GLY A 315 8.03 -22.02 32.62
C GLY A 315 7.18 -21.55 31.43
N THR A 316 6.09 -22.26 31.09
CA THR A 316 5.22 -21.89 29.97
C THR A 316 4.56 -20.51 30.17
N ASP A 317 4.61 -19.64 29.16
CA ASP A 317 3.86 -18.37 29.08
C ASP A 317 2.90 -18.38 27.88
N ALA A 318 1.60 -18.58 28.12
CA ALA A 318 0.61 -18.75 27.06
C ALA A 318 -0.61 -17.84 27.24
N ASN A 319 -0.96 -17.08 26.21
CA ASN A 319 -2.09 -16.15 26.26
C ASN A 319 -2.95 -16.26 25.00
N LEU A 320 -4.26 -16.44 25.18
CA LEU A 320 -5.25 -16.52 24.11
C LEU A 320 -6.37 -15.51 24.29
N SER A 321 -6.54 -14.63 23.31
CA SER A 321 -7.61 -13.63 23.25
C SER A 321 -8.44 -13.77 21.98
N ASN A 322 -9.74 -14.04 22.11
CA ASN A 322 -10.68 -13.99 21.00
C ASN A 322 -11.76 -12.93 21.27
N LYS A 323 -11.67 -11.77 20.62
CA LYS A 323 -12.71 -10.73 20.74
C LYS A 323 -13.58 -10.78 19.50
N ASN A 324 -14.89 -10.60 19.64
CA ASN A 324 -15.81 -10.71 18.52
C ASN A 324 -16.83 -9.56 18.46
N LEU A 325 -17.20 -9.17 17.25
CA LEU A 325 -18.23 -8.19 16.93
C LEU A 325 -19.43 -8.84 16.25
N LEU A 326 -20.60 -8.69 16.85
CA LEU A 326 -21.88 -9.06 16.29
C LEU A 326 -22.55 -7.82 15.67
N LEU A 327 -22.60 -7.76 14.33
CA LEU A 327 -23.09 -6.60 13.58
C LEU A 327 -24.57 -6.70 13.18
N SER A 328 -25.19 -7.87 13.32
CA SER A 328 -26.59 -8.10 12.93
C SER A 328 -27.27 -9.05 13.92
N ALA A 329 -28.57 -8.85 14.13
CA ALA A 329 -29.35 -9.68 15.05
C ALA A 329 -29.49 -11.15 14.60
N ASP A 330 -29.43 -11.40 13.28
CA ASP A 330 -29.53 -12.75 12.70
C ASP A 330 -28.16 -13.45 12.55
N ALA A 331 -27.06 -12.82 12.97
CA ALA A 331 -25.73 -13.40 12.91
C ALA A 331 -25.46 -14.24 14.16
N GLU A 332 -24.58 -15.25 14.06
CA GLU A 332 -24.24 -16.15 15.16
C GLU A 332 -22.72 -16.19 15.35
N ILE A 333 -22.27 -16.08 16.60
CA ILE A 333 -20.86 -16.25 16.98
C ILE A 333 -20.78 -17.29 18.09
N ASP A 334 -20.12 -18.41 17.80
CA ASP A 334 -19.83 -19.47 18.76
C ASP A 334 -18.35 -19.42 19.09
N THR A 335 -17.98 -19.03 20.30
CA THR A 335 -16.58 -18.97 20.73
C THR A 335 -16.33 -19.78 21.99
N GLN A 336 -15.32 -20.64 21.93
CA GLN A 336 -14.98 -21.56 23.00
C GLN A 336 -13.45 -21.65 23.16
N PRO A 337 -12.85 -20.78 23.99
CA PRO A 337 -11.47 -20.94 24.42
C PRO A 337 -11.39 -22.00 25.54
N THR A 338 -10.38 -22.87 25.48
CA THR A 338 -10.14 -23.97 26.41
C THR A 338 -8.66 -23.98 26.79
N LEU A 339 -8.40 -24.18 28.09
CA LEU A 339 -7.07 -24.24 28.65
C LEU A 339 -6.99 -25.44 29.59
N VAL A 340 -6.05 -26.35 29.33
CA VAL A 340 -5.77 -27.52 30.16
C VAL A 340 -4.32 -27.44 30.59
N ILE A 341 -4.09 -27.55 31.90
CA ILE A 341 -2.77 -27.36 32.52
C ILE A 341 -2.48 -28.58 33.38
N ASP A 342 -1.47 -29.34 32.97
CA ASP A 342 -0.94 -30.50 33.70
C ASP A 342 0.48 -30.24 34.28
N ALA A 343 1.00 -29.02 34.15
CA ALA A 343 2.30 -28.58 34.69
C ALA A 343 2.14 -27.73 35.96
N ASP A 344 3.22 -27.63 36.75
CA ASP A 344 3.18 -26.96 38.06
C ASP A 344 3.48 -25.46 37.95
N GLU A 345 4.47 -25.05 37.15
CA GLU A 345 4.90 -23.65 37.03
C GLU A 345 4.50 -23.06 35.68
N VAL A 346 3.39 -22.33 35.63
CA VAL A 346 2.88 -21.75 34.37
C VAL A 346 2.32 -20.34 34.55
N LYS A 347 2.39 -19.55 33.49
CA LYS A 347 1.62 -18.31 33.30
C LYS A 347 0.73 -18.52 32.09
N ALA A 348 -0.55 -18.75 32.31
CA ALA A 348 -1.49 -19.02 31.23
C ALA A 348 -2.80 -18.23 31.37
N ALA A 349 -3.27 -17.66 30.27
CA ALA A 349 -4.54 -16.94 30.21
C ALA A 349 -5.29 -17.29 28.92
N HIS A 350 -6.62 -17.37 29.00
CA HIS A 350 -7.48 -17.44 27.84
C HIS A 350 -8.75 -16.63 28.08
N GLY A 351 -9.29 -16.01 27.03
CA GLY A 351 -10.50 -15.23 27.15
C GLY A 351 -11.19 -15.03 25.81
N ALA A 352 -12.51 -14.97 25.86
CA ALA A 352 -13.32 -14.61 24.71
C ALA A 352 -14.37 -13.56 25.08
N THR A 353 -14.66 -12.65 24.16
CA THR A 353 -15.75 -11.68 24.29
C THR A 353 -16.57 -11.64 23.01
N VAL A 354 -17.88 -11.44 23.15
CA VAL A 354 -18.78 -11.14 22.05
C VAL A 354 -19.53 -9.88 22.40
N GLY A 355 -19.42 -8.85 21.56
CA GLY A 355 -20.05 -7.56 21.78
C GLY A 355 -20.59 -6.97 20.49
N GLN A 356 -21.28 -5.84 20.61
CA GLN A 356 -21.65 -5.01 19.47
C GLN A 356 -20.65 -3.86 19.32
N LEU A 357 -20.74 -3.13 18.22
CA LEU A 357 -20.00 -1.89 18.06
C LEU A 357 -20.34 -0.89 19.17
N ASP A 358 -19.34 -0.16 19.64
CA ASP A 358 -19.55 0.91 20.62
C ASP A 358 -20.52 1.96 20.06
N ALA A 359 -21.67 2.08 20.71
CA ALA A 359 -22.72 3.01 20.31
C ALA A 359 -22.25 4.48 20.38
N ASN A 360 -21.34 4.82 21.29
CA ASN A 360 -20.78 6.16 21.38
C ASN A 360 -19.84 6.46 20.23
N ALA A 361 -18.94 5.54 19.90
CA ALA A 361 -18.08 5.66 18.71
C ALA A 361 -18.89 5.72 17.42
N LEU A 362 -19.93 4.88 17.30
CA LEU A 362 -20.83 4.88 16.15
C LEU A 362 -21.62 6.19 16.05
N PHE A 363 -22.18 6.68 17.16
CA PHE A 363 -22.87 7.97 17.22
C PHE A 363 -21.92 9.13 16.89
N TYR A 364 -20.70 9.13 17.43
CA TYR A 364 -19.69 10.13 17.17
C TYR A 364 -19.38 10.22 15.67
N LEU A 365 -19.08 9.09 15.02
CA LEU A 365 -18.81 9.04 13.58
C LEU A 365 -20.02 9.52 12.77
N ARG A 366 -21.24 9.08 13.11
CA ARG A 366 -22.47 9.52 12.45
C ARG A 366 -22.75 11.01 12.62
N SER A 367 -22.45 11.56 13.79
CA SER A 367 -22.60 13.01 14.08
C SER A 367 -21.66 13.88 13.24
N ARG A 368 -20.59 13.28 12.70
CA ARG A 368 -19.65 13.92 11.78
C ARG A 368 -20.01 13.72 10.31
N GLY A 369 -21.18 13.16 10.02
CA GLY A 369 -21.69 13.02 8.65
C GLY A 369 -21.44 11.65 8.01
N LEU A 370 -20.80 10.70 8.70
CA LEU A 370 -20.65 9.34 8.17
C LEU A 370 -22.00 8.61 8.15
N PRO A 371 -22.42 8.05 7.00
CA PRO A 371 -23.50 7.07 6.94
C PRO A 371 -23.25 5.92 7.92
N GLN A 372 -24.31 5.38 8.51
CA GLN A 372 -24.21 4.31 9.50
C GLN A 372 -23.39 3.11 8.99
N ALA A 373 -23.62 2.68 7.75
CA ALA A 373 -22.90 1.55 7.15
C ALA A 373 -21.38 1.80 7.09
N GLN A 374 -20.96 3.01 6.73
CA GLN A 374 -19.55 3.38 6.66
C GLN A 374 -18.92 3.51 8.05
N ALA A 375 -19.65 4.10 9.01
CA ALA A 375 -19.18 4.18 10.40
C ALA A 375 -19.00 2.77 11.00
N GLN A 376 -19.91 1.84 10.69
CA GLN A 376 -19.78 0.44 11.08
C GLN A 376 -18.56 -0.21 10.43
N ALA A 377 -18.38 -0.04 9.11
CA ALA A 377 -17.22 -0.59 8.39
C ALA A 377 -15.89 -0.09 8.97
N LEU A 378 -15.78 1.21 9.29
CA LEU A 378 -14.57 1.80 9.84
C LEU A 378 -14.23 1.24 11.23
N LEU A 379 -15.22 1.16 12.11
CA LEU A 379 -15.02 0.60 13.45
C LEU A 379 -14.69 -0.90 13.39
N SER A 380 -15.32 -1.64 12.49
CA SER A 380 -15.01 -3.06 12.25
C SER A 380 -13.60 -3.24 11.68
N ALA A 381 -13.17 -2.39 10.75
CA ALA A 381 -11.81 -2.43 10.20
C ALA A 381 -10.76 -2.12 11.28
N ALA A 382 -10.99 -1.07 12.10
CA ALA A 382 -10.11 -0.73 13.22
C ALA A 382 -10.01 -1.88 14.24
N PHE A 383 -11.12 -2.56 14.51
CA PHE A 383 -11.18 -3.74 15.37
C PHE A 383 -10.34 -4.91 14.83
N CYS A 384 -10.36 -5.12 13.51
CA CYS A 384 -9.60 -6.16 12.83
C CYS A 384 -8.11 -5.83 12.62
N HIS A 385 -7.69 -4.57 12.80
CA HIS A 385 -6.32 -4.13 12.51
C HIS A 385 -5.28 -4.62 13.54
N GLU A 386 -5.66 -4.77 14.81
CA GLU A 386 -4.72 -5.14 15.88
C GLU A 386 -4.02 -6.50 15.64
N PRO A 387 -4.72 -7.60 15.31
CA PRO A 387 -4.07 -8.88 14.97
C PRO A 387 -3.11 -8.80 13.78
N LEU A 388 -3.29 -7.82 12.87
CA LEU A 388 -2.47 -7.70 11.67
C LEU A 388 -1.07 -7.15 11.97
N LYS A 389 -0.86 -6.50 13.12
CA LYS A 389 0.43 -5.86 13.45
C LYS A 389 1.62 -6.83 13.54
N VAL A 390 1.36 -8.13 13.65
CA VAL A 390 2.40 -9.18 13.61
C VAL A 390 3.03 -9.31 12.21
N LEU A 391 2.37 -8.78 11.17
CA LEU A 391 2.92 -8.74 9.83
C LEU A 391 3.88 -7.56 9.61
N PRO A 392 4.96 -7.76 8.82
CA PRO A 392 5.74 -6.66 8.26
C PRO A 392 4.83 -5.65 7.53
N GLU A 393 5.15 -4.35 7.62
CA GLU A 393 4.36 -3.26 7.04
C GLU A 393 4.09 -3.48 5.54
N ALA A 394 5.12 -3.86 4.77
CA ALA A 394 5.00 -4.16 3.34
C ALA A 394 3.96 -5.27 3.04
N LEU A 395 3.81 -6.25 3.94
CA LEU A 395 2.83 -7.31 3.78
C LEU A 395 1.44 -6.85 4.25
N ARG A 396 1.32 -5.97 5.25
CA ARG A 396 0.03 -5.35 5.61
C ARG A 396 -0.54 -4.50 4.48
N GLU A 397 0.32 -3.75 3.79
CA GLU A 397 -0.07 -2.94 2.62
C GLU A 397 -0.59 -3.80 1.47
N GLN A 398 0.02 -4.96 1.21
CA GLN A 398 -0.43 -5.91 0.19
C GLN A 398 -1.75 -6.64 0.53
N LEU A 399 -2.13 -6.69 1.80
CA LEU A 399 -3.34 -7.36 2.28
C LEU A 399 -4.50 -6.40 2.56
N ALA A 400 -4.28 -5.09 2.41
CA ALA A 400 -5.37 -4.14 2.37
C ALA A 400 -6.21 -4.43 1.11
N PRO A 401 -7.55 -4.49 1.20
CA PRO A 401 -8.37 -4.57 0.00
C PRO A 401 -8.01 -3.39 -0.93
N PRO A 402 -8.05 -3.56 -2.27
CA PRO A 402 -8.00 -2.41 -3.16
C PRO A 402 -9.05 -1.42 -2.67
N ALA A 403 -8.62 -0.20 -2.34
CA ALA A 403 -9.50 0.76 -1.70
C ALA A 403 -10.75 0.93 -2.58
N ASP A 404 -11.93 0.61 -2.04
CA ASP A 404 -13.18 1.13 -2.58
C ASP A 404 -13.02 2.64 -2.79
N ALA A 405 -13.68 3.20 -3.81
CA ALA A 405 -13.62 4.63 -4.08
C ALA A 405 -13.81 5.44 -2.79
N PRO A 406 -12.87 6.32 -2.41
CA PRO A 406 -12.88 6.99 -1.13
C PRO A 406 -14.12 7.87 -1.00
N ASP A 407 -14.73 7.88 0.19
CA ASP A 407 -15.80 8.84 0.49
C ASP A 407 -15.18 10.24 0.66
N TRP A 408 -15.41 11.11 -0.33
CA TRP A 408 -14.87 12.46 -0.35
C TRP A 408 -15.38 13.37 0.77
N ALA A 409 -16.61 13.14 1.27
CA ALA A 409 -17.11 13.85 2.43
C ALA A 409 -16.34 13.43 3.69
N ARG A 410 -16.01 12.14 3.82
CA ARG A 410 -15.15 11.65 4.91
C ARG A 410 -13.73 12.19 4.81
N VAL A 411 -13.13 12.17 3.62
CA VAL A 411 -11.78 12.70 3.36
C VAL A 411 -11.71 14.18 3.75
N ARG A 412 -12.73 14.97 3.39
CA ARG A 412 -12.79 16.40 3.74
C ARG A 412 -12.71 16.66 5.25
N LEU A 413 -13.26 15.76 6.09
CA LEU A 413 -13.21 15.91 7.56
C LEU A 413 -11.80 15.80 8.14
N ASP A 414 -10.86 15.21 7.42
CA ASP A 414 -9.46 15.18 7.87
C ASP A 414 -8.80 16.56 7.82
N PHE A 415 -9.37 17.54 7.12
CA PHE A 415 -8.79 18.87 6.93
C PHE A 415 -9.45 19.91 7.85
N PRO A 416 -8.96 20.09 9.09
CA PRO A 416 -9.64 20.92 10.08
C PRO A 416 -9.78 22.40 9.68
N LEU A 417 -8.87 22.92 8.84
CA LEU A 417 -8.95 24.30 8.36
C LEU A 417 -10.22 24.58 7.54
N LEU A 418 -10.76 23.57 6.85
CA LEU A 418 -11.96 23.72 6.00
C LEU A 418 -13.24 23.96 6.81
N MET A 419 -13.20 23.76 8.14
CA MET A 419 -14.33 24.08 9.04
C MET A 419 -14.36 25.56 9.45
N ARG A 420 -13.35 26.35 9.09
CA ARG A 420 -13.25 27.75 9.51
C ARG A 420 -14.28 28.62 8.79
N GLU A 421 -14.77 29.63 9.48
CA GLU A 421 -15.49 30.75 8.86
C GLU A 421 -14.53 31.94 8.61
N VAL A 422 -14.76 32.64 7.50
CA VAL A 422 -14.06 33.87 7.12
C VAL A 422 -15.12 34.92 6.79
N HIS A 423 -14.99 36.12 7.37
CA HIS A 423 -15.98 37.20 7.27
C HIS A 423 -17.42 36.76 7.66
N GLY A 424 -17.53 35.86 8.64
CA GLY A 424 -18.82 35.31 9.11
C GLY A 424 -19.51 34.37 8.11
N LYS A 425 -18.76 33.81 7.15
CA LYS A 425 -19.26 32.87 6.14
C LYS A 425 -18.38 31.62 6.11
N PRO A 426 -18.91 30.43 5.80
CA PRO A 426 -18.09 29.22 5.72
C PRO A 426 -17.03 29.37 4.62
N LEU A 427 -15.80 28.94 4.86
CA LEU A 427 -14.71 29.03 3.89
C LEU A 427 -14.96 28.12 2.66
N VAL A 428 -14.75 28.67 1.46
CA VAL A 428 -14.54 27.94 0.20
C VAL A 428 -13.10 28.19 -0.24
N TYR A 429 -12.23 27.18 -0.13
CA TYR A 429 -10.81 27.34 -0.40
C TYR A 429 -10.44 26.82 -1.79
N PHE A 430 -10.35 27.71 -2.78
CA PHE A 430 -9.98 27.44 -4.17
C PHE A 430 -8.62 28.07 -4.55
N ASP A 431 -7.66 28.11 -3.62
CA ASP A 431 -6.26 28.54 -3.89
C ASP A 431 -5.24 27.43 -3.64
N ASN A 432 -5.61 26.18 -3.93
CA ASN A 432 -4.78 24.99 -3.67
C ASN A 432 -3.47 24.96 -4.46
N ALA A 433 -3.43 25.55 -5.67
CA ALA A 433 -2.21 25.67 -6.46
C ALA A 433 -1.21 26.68 -5.87
N ASN A 434 -1.61 27.47 -4.86
CA ASN A 434 -0.71 28.25 -4.03
C ASN A 434 -0.16 27.40 -2.89
N THR A 435 -1.05 26.80 -2.08
CA THR A 435 -0.70 25.81 -1.05
C THR A 435 -1.89 24.90 -0.76
N GLY A 436 -1.65 23.59 -0.63
CA GLY A 436 -2.71 22.64 -0.25
C GLY A 436 -2.99 22.68 1.25
N GLN A 437 -4.15 22.22 1.69
CA GLN A 437 -4.48 22.10 3.11
C GLN A 437 -3.93 20.82 3.72
N LYS A 438 -3.86 20.75 5.05
CA LYS A 438 -3.16 19.69 5.79
C LYS A 438 -4.16 18.77 6.48
N PRO A 439 -4.09 17.45 6.28
CA PRO A 439 -4.91 16.52 7.03
C PRO A 439 -4.40 16.44 8.47
N VAL A 440 -5.28 16.09 9.41
CA VAL A 440 -5.00 16.06 10.85
C VAL A 440 -3.86 15.10 11.20
N GLN A 441 -3.67 14.05 10.41
CA GLN A 441 -2.57 13.09 10.53
C GLN A 441 -1.20 13.78 10.37
N VAL A 442 -1.07 14.68 9.37
CA VAL A 442 0.17 15.44 9.13
C VAL A 442 0.42 16.43 10.27
N ILE A 443 -0.64 17.12 10.73
CA ILE A 443 -0.55 18.07 11.85
C ILE A 443 -0.12 17.33 13.13
N GLY A 444 -0.76 16.18 13.40
CA GLY A 444 -0.48 15.33 14.55
C GLY A 444 0.94 14.79 14.55
N ALA A 445 1.46 14.35 13.40
CA ALA A 445 2.83 13.84 13.30
C ALA A 445 3.88 14.91 13.66
N VAL A 446 3.67 16.16 13.20
CA VAL A 446 4.56 17.28 13.54
C VAL A 446 4.45 17.63 15.04
N ASP A 447 3.23 17.70 15.59
CA ASP A 447 3.01 17.97 17.02
C ASP A 447 3.63 16.87 17.90
N GLU A 448 3.46 15.60 17.51
CA GLU A 448 3.97 14.45 18.24
C GLU A 448 5.51 14.42 18.28
N PHE A 449 6.17 14.64 17.14
CA PHE A 449 7.63 14.76 17.07
C PHE A 449 8.14 15.76 18.10
N TYR A 450 7.59 16.98 18.11
CA TYR A 450 8.04 18.02 19.03
C TYR A 450 7.76 17.70 20.50
N ARG A 451 6.67 17.00 20.81
CA ARG A 451 6.30 16.67 22.19
C ARG A 451 7.00 15.45 22.76
N ARG A 452 7.36 14.47 21.93
CA ARG A 452 7.76 13.14 22.40
C ARG A 452 9.20 12.77 22.06
N TYR A 453 9.64 13.00 20.83
CA TYR A 453 10.89 12.42 20.32
C TYR A 453 11.78 13.39 19.53
N ASN A 454 11.64 14.69 19.77
CA ASN A 454 12.51 15.70 19.16
C ASN A 454 13.97 15.53 19.62
N ALA A 455 14.83 15.20 18.66
CA ALA A 455 16.27 15.22 18.76
C ALA A 455 16.88 15.55 17.39
N ASN A 456 18.18 15.83 17.36
CA ASN A 456 18.90 15.93 16.08
C ASN A 456 19.16 14.52 15.51
N VAL A 457 19.36 14.42 14.20
CA VAL A 457 19.51 13.16 13.46
C VAL A 457 20.98 12.81 13.18
N SER A 458 21.20 11.65 12.55
CA SER A 458 22.51 11.11 12.15
C SER A 458 23.38 10.62 13.32
N ARG A 459 24.05 11.52 14.02
CA ARG A 459 25.16 11.19 14.95
C ARG A 459 24.70 11.00 16.41
N ALA A 460 23.40 11.14 16.67
CA ALA A 460 22.84 11.03 18.00
C ALA A 460 22.58 9.55 18.36
N VAL A 461 23.40 8.99 19.25
CA VAL A 461 23.33 7.58 19.68
C VAL A 461 22.38 7.32 20.86
N HIS A 462 21.72 8.36 21.37
CA HIS A 462 20.73 8.22 22.44
C HIS A 462 19.34 7.92 21.87
N ALA A 463 18.45 7.32 22.67
CA ALA A 463 17.15 6.81 22.22
C ALA A 463 16.34 7.80 21.35
N LEU A 464 16.17 9.05 21.80
CA LEU A 464 15.43 10.07 21.02
C LEU A 464 16.09 10.40 19.67
N GLY A 465 17.42 10.33 19.60
CA GLY A 465 18.20 10.58 18.39
C GLY A 465 18.05 9.45 17.37
N THR A 466 18.06 8.20 17.85
CA THR A 466 17.73 7.03 17.03
C THR A 466 16.30 7.13 16.49
N GLU A 467 15.31 7.39 17.36
CA GLU A 467 13.90 7.50 16.95
C GLU A 467 13.67 8.64 15.94
N ALA A 468 14.28 9.81 16.15
CA ALA A 468 14.21 10.93 15.20
C ALA A 468 14.90 10.62 13.87
N THR A 469 16.03 9.91 13.89
CA THR A 469 16.76 9.50 12.68
C THR A 469 15.96 8.50 11.87
N ASP A 470 15.41 7.47 12.52
CA ASP A 470 14.57 6.46 11.90
C ASP A 470 13.32 7.08 11.28
N ALA A 471 12.69 8.05 11.97
CA ALA A 471 11.54 8.76 11.45
C ALA A 471 11.88 9.65 10.24
N TYR A 472 13.02 10.35 10.27
CA TYR A 472 13.49 11.20 9.17
C TYR A 472 13.84 10.39 7.92
N GLU A 473 14.64 9.32 8.06
CA GLU A 473 14.97 8.44 6.94
C GLU A 473 13.77 7.61 6.48
N GLY A 474 12.88 7.24 7.40
CA GLY A 474 11.57 6.67 7.10
C GLY A 474 10.74 7.57 6.19
N ALA A 475 10.74 8.90 6.42
CA ALA A 475 10.07 9.84 5.55
C ALA A 475 10.70 9.93 4.15
N ARG A 476 12.03 9.86 4.05
CA ARG A 476 12.74 9.76 2.76
C ARG A 476 12.28 8.52 1.99
N ASN A 477 12.20 7.37 2.65
CA ASN A 477 11.74 6.12 2.05
C ASN A 477 10.28 6.20 1.56
N LYS A 478 9.40 6.83 2.35
CA LYS A 478 7.99 7.07 1.95
C LYS A 478 7.88 7.95 0.71
N LEU A 479 8.62 9.07 0.67
CA LEU A 479 8.67 9.94 -0.50
C LEU A 479 9.28 9.26 -1.73
N ALA A 480 10.27 8.40 -1.54
CA ALA A 480 10.88 7.63 -2.61
C ALA A 480 9.85 6.65 -3.23
N ARG A 481 9.08 5.95 -2.38
CA ARG A 481 7.95 5.11 -2.85
C ARG A 481 6.89 5.92 -3.57
N PHE A 482 6.52 7.08 -3.03
CA PHE A 482 5.53 7.99 -3.63
C PHE A 482 5.89 8.41 -5.07
N LEU A 483 7.18 8.59 -5.37
CA LEU A 483 7.68 8.97 -6.70
C LEU A 483 8.14 7.79 -7.57
N ASN A 484 8.05 6.55 -7.05
CA ASN A 484 8.62 5.34 -7.63
C ASN A 484 10.13 5.44 -7.95
N VAL A 485 10.93 5.81 -6.95
CA VAL A 485 12.40 5.95 -7.04
C VAL A 485 13.11 5.32 -5.85
N ARG A 486 14.44 5.21 -5.92
CA ARG A 486 15.27 4.79 -4.78
C ARG A 486 15.49 5.96 -3.84
N SER A 487 15.46 5.73 -2.52
CA SER A 487 15.66 6.78 -1.51
C SER A 487 17.06 7.41 -1.58
N ASN A 488 18.08 6.64 -1.95
CA ASN A 488 19.45 7.13 -2.14
C ASN A 488 19.62 8.11 -3.31
N ASP A 489 18.61 8.22 -4.18
CA ASP A 489 18.57 9.14 -5.33
C ASP A 489 17.69 10.37 -5.04
N LEU A 490 17.19 10.50 -3.80
CA LEU A 490 16.26 11.55 -3.38
C LEU A 490 16.88 12.47 -2.33
N VAL A 491 17.17 13.71 -2.74
CA VAL A 491 17.68 14.78 -1.87
C VAL A 491 16.50 15.55 -1.27
N LEU A 492 16.48 15.70 0.04
CA LEU A 492 15.50 16.44 0.80
C LEU A 492 15.93 17.91 0.92
N CYS A 493 15.03 18.84 0.57
CA CYS A 493 15.32 20.27 0.57
C CYS A 493 14.11 21.14 0.96
N SER A 494 14.24 22.46 0.97
CA SER A 494 13.18 23.35 1.46
C SER A 494 11.99 23.54 0.49
N GLY A 495 12.06 22.99 -0.72
CA GLY A 495 11.04 23.12 -1.76
C GLY A 495 11.60 23.03 -3.18
N THR A 496 10.72 23.01 -4.19
CA THR A 496 11.10 22.96 -5.62
C THR A 496 12.10 24.06 -6.01
N THR A 497 11.94 25.27 -5.48
CA THR A 497 12.87 26.37 -5.78
C THR A 497 14.30 26.04 -5.35
N PHE A 498 14.49 25.42 -4.19
CA PHE A 498 15.82 24.97 -3.75
C PHE A 498 16.33 23.84 -4.65
N ALA A 499 15.49 22.84 -4.92
CA ALA A 499 15.82 21.71 -5.79
C ALA A 499 16.35 22.18 -7.16
N ILE A 500 15.65 23.11 -7.81
CA ILE A 500 16.06 23.63 -9.12
C ILE A 500 17.34 24.48 -9.01
N ASN A 501 17.50 25.27 -7.94
CA ASN A 501 18.75 26.01 -7.73
C ASN A 501 19.95 25.07 -7.51
N LEU A 502 19.77 23.97 -6.79
CA LEU A 502 20.82 22.95 -6.65
C LEU A 502 21.27 22.48 -8.04
N VAL A 503 20.34 22.13 -8.93
CA VAL A 503 20.69 21.72 -10.30
C VAL A 503 21.36 22.86 -11.07
N ALA A 504 20.86 24.09 -10.97
CA ALA A 504 21.49 25.23 -11.63
C ALA A 504 22.94 25.44 -11.19
N TYR A 505 23.21 25.42 -9.88
CA TYR A 505 24.54 25.73 -9.34
C TYR A 505 25.50 24.53 -9.37
N SER A 506 25.02 23.31 -9.22
CA SER A 506 25.86 22.11 -9.17
C SER A 506 25.92 21.37 -10.50
N TRP A 507 24.92 21.45 -11.37
CA TRP A 507 24.98 20.85 -12.71
C TRP A 507 25.35 21.87 -13.78
N ALA A 508 24.55 22.93 -13.93
CA ALA A 508 24.67 23.83 -15.09
C ALA A 508 25.87 24.77 -14.99
N LEU A 509 26.05 25.47 -13.87
CA LEU A 509 27.13 26.43 -13.66
C LEU A 509 28.54 25.88 -13.95
N PRO A 510 28.94 24.67 -13.50
CA PRO A 510 30.27 24.12 -13.79
C PRO A 510 30.43 23.54 -15.20
N ARG A 511 29.36 23.45 -16.00
CA ARG A 511 29.36 22.75 -17.30
C ARG A 511 29.08 23.64 -18.49
N LEU A 512 28.16 24.60 -18.34
CA LEU A 512 27.75 25.48 -19.43
C LEU A 512 28.83 26.51 -19.74
N LYS A 513 28.89 26.89 -21.02
CA LYS A 513 29.79 27.92 -21.54
C LYS A 513 29.10 28.80 -22.58
N ALA A 514 29.78 29.86 -23.00
CA ALA A 514 29.32 30.70 -24.09
C ALA A 514 29.00 29.87 -25.35
N GLY A 515 27.83 30.12 -25.93
CA GLY A 515 27.30 29.38 -27.08
C GLY A 515 26.36 28.22 -26.73
N ASP A 516 26.36 27.74 -25.48
CA ASP A 516 25.37 26.76 -25.04
C ASP A 516 23.99 27.41 -24.83
N VAL A 517 22.93 26.62 -24.97
CA VAL A 517 21.54 27.06 -24.81
C VAL A 517 20.84 26.27 -23.70
N ILE A 518 20.12 27.01 -22.85
CA ILE A 518 19.12 26.46 -21.92
C ILE A 518 17.74 26.70 -22.54
N LEU A 519 17.02 25.62 -22.82
CA LEU A 519 15.65 25.68 -23.35
C LEU A 519 14.67 25.65 -22.18
N VAL A 520 13.73 26.59 -22.15
CA VAL A 520 12.76 26.77 -21.05
C VAL A 520 11.37 26.93 -21.66
N SER A 521 10.34 26.23 -21.16
CA SER A 521 8.99 26.42 -21.70
C SER A 521 8.42 27.82 -21.38
N ARG A 522 7.53 28.33 -22.23
CA ARG A 522 6.83 29.61 -22.00
C ARG A 522 6.01 29.63 -20.71
N MET A 523 5.55 28.45 -20.26
CA MET A 523 4.64 28.29 -19.13
C MET A 523 5.33 28.01 -17.79
N GLU A 524 6.66 28.12 -17.72
CA GLU A 524 7.39 27.89 -16.48
C GLU A 524 7.01 28.87 -15.37
N HIS A 525 6.95 28.33 -14.16
CA HIS A 525 6.97 29.14 -12.94
C HIS A 525 8.36 29.79 -12.79
N HIS A 526 8.44 30.97 -12.16
CA HIS A 526 9.70 31.72 -11.96
C HIS A 526 10.82 30.89 -11.32
N ALA A 527 10.47 29.95 -10.44
CA ALA A 527 11.41 29.01 -9.83
C ALA A 527 12.17 28.16 -10.85
N ASN A 528 11.58 27.91 -12.03
CA ASN A 528 12.19 27.20 -13.15
C ASN A 528 12.58 28.14 -14.31
N ILE A 529 12.77 29.44 -14.02
CA ILE A 529 13.28 30.45 -14.97
C ILE A 529 14.51 31.15 -14.39
N VAL A 530 14.35 31.77 -13.22
CA VAL A 530 15.35 32.66 -12.62
C VAL A 530 16.69 31.97 -12.36
N PRO A 531 16.75 30.72 -11.86
CA PRO A 531 18.03 30.03 -11.66
C PRO A 531 18.82 29.87 -12.97
N TRP A 532 18.12 29.59 -14.08
CA TRP A 532 18.72 29.49 -15.40
C TRP A 532 19.25 30.82 -15.91
N GLN A 533 18.53 31.92 -15.66
CA GLN A 533 18.98 33.27 -16.00
C GLN A 533 20.28 33.63 -15.27
N LEU A 534 20.36 33.32 -13.98
CA LEU A 534 21.54 33.60 -13.16
C LEU A 534 22.78 32.82 -13.66
N VAL A 535 22.63 31.54 -14.01
CA VAL A 535 23.77 30.74 -14.49
C VAL A 535 24.11 31.07 -15.94
N ALA A 536 23.13 31.39 -16.79
CA ALA A 536 23.35 31.86 -18.16
C ALA A 536 24.18 33.16 -18.16
N GLN A 537 23.82 34.13 -17.30
CA GLN A 537 24.57 35.37 -17.13
C GLN A 537 26.04 35.14 -16.72
N ARG A 538 26.29 34.13 -15.88
CA ARG A 538 27.64 33.83 -15.36
C ARG A 538 28.51 33.02 -16.33
N THR A 539 27.91 32.16 -17.13
CA THR A 539 28.60 31.23 -18.03
C THR A 539 28.68 31.74 -19.47
N GLY A 540 27.86 32.72 -19.83
CA GLY A 540 27.67 33.20 -21.21
C GLY A 540 26.74 32.32 -22.05
N ALA A 541 26.12 31.28 -21.47
CA ALA A 541 25.06 30.54 -22.12
C ALA A 541 23.84 31.46 -22.38
N THR A 542 22.96 31.06 -23.29
CA THR A 542 21.74 31.81 -23.63
C THR A 542 20.50 31.03 -23.27
N ILE A 543 19.40 31.73 -23.02
CA ILE A 543 18.08 31.11 -22.80
C ILE A 543 17.27 31.20 -24.08
N ARG A 544 16.70 30.08 -24.49
CA ARG A 544 15.70 29.99 -25.57
C ARG A 544 14.38 29.54 -24.97
N VAL A 545 13.27 30.04 -25.53
CA VAL A 545 11.93 29.69 -25.06
C VAL A 545 11.30 28.65 -25.99
N ALA A 546 10.74 27.58 -25.42
CA ALA A 546 9.83 26.69 -26.11
C ALA A 546 8.40 27.25 -25.99
N GLU A 547 7.81 27.62 -27.12
CA GLU A 547 6.52 28.28 -27.17
C GLU A 547 5.33 27.33 -26.91
N ILE A 548 4.20 27.94 -26.60
CA ILE A 548 2.91 27.26 -26.40
C ILE A 548 1.92 27.72 -27.47
N THR A 549 0.85 26.96 -27.66
CA THR A 549 -0.27 27.35 -28.52
C THR A 549 -1.28 28.22 -27.75
N PRO A 550 -2.20 28.95 -28.43
CA PRO A 550 -3.17 29.82 -27.75
C PRO A 550 -4.09 29.12 -26.75
N ASP A 551 -4.43 27.85 -26.97
CA ASP A 551 -5.19 27.01 -26.02
C ASP A 551 -4.37 26.62 -24.78
N GLY A 552 -3.05 26.89 -24.77
CA GLY A 552 -2.20 26.68 -23.61
C GLY A 552 -1.50 25.32 -23.56
N ALA A 553 -1.57 24.54 -24.63
CA ALA A 553 -0.75 23.34 -24.81
C ALA A 553 0.69 23.73 -25.22
N LEU A 554 1.66 22.88 -24.90
CA LEU A 554 3.02 23.04 -25.39
C LEU A 554 3.09 22.64 -26.87
N ASP A 555 3.70 23.49 -27.71
CA ASP A 555 3.89 23.16 -29.13
C ASP A 555 5.03 22.13 -29.25
N LEU A 556 4.66 20.85 -29.35
CA LEU A 556 5.62 19.75 -29.38
C LEU A 556 6.48 19.76 -30.65
N ASP A 557 5.96 20.25 -31.78
CA ASP A 557 6.73 20.33 -33.02
C ASP A 557 7.74 21.47 -32.97
N ALA A 558 7.33 22.64 -32.47
CA ALA A 558 8.25 23.75 -32.21
C ALA A 558 9.30 23.37 -31.16
N LEU A 559 8.92 22.63 -30.11
CA LEU A 559 9.86 22.11 -29.12
C LEU A 559 10.90 21.17 -29.76
N ARG A 560 10.45 20.22 -30.59
CA ARG A 560 11.35 19.30 -31.33
C ARG A 560 12.28 20.06 -32.27
N ALA A 561 11.81 21.12 -32.90
CA ALA A 561 12.65 21.98 -33.75
C ALA A 561 13.66 22.80 -32.93
N ALA A 562 13.28 23.27 -31.74
CA ALA A 562 14.11 24.09 -30.88
C ALA A 562 15.24 23.33 -30.16
N MET A 563 15.12 21.99 -30.04
CA MET A 563 16.12 21.10 -29.45
C MET A 563 17.34 20.87 -30.40
N THR A 564 18.05 21.94 -30.72
CA THR A 564 19.26 21.94 -31.57
C THR A 564 20.51 21.50 -30.80
N PRO A 565 21.65 21.19 -31.47
CA PRO A 565 22.83 20.62 -30.82
C PRO A 565 23.49 21.48 -29.72
N GLU A 566 23.31 22.80 -29.78
CA GLU A 566 23.78 23.73 -28.75
C GLU A 566 22.92 23.73 -27.48
N VAL A 567 21.71 23.16 -27.52
CA VAL A 567 20.88 23.00 -26.33
C VAL A 567 21.50 21.94 -25.42
N LYS A 568 21.78 22.31 -24.17
CA LYS A 568 22.40 21.42 -23.17
C LYS A 568 21.45 21.04 -22.04
N LEU A 569 20.46 21.87 -21.78
CA LEU A 569 19.47 21.66 -20.72
C LEU A 569 18.08 22.08 -21.20
N LEU A 570 17.07 21.28 -20.90
CA LEU A 570 15.65 21.58 -21.07
C LEU A 570 14.97 21.61 -19.70
N ALA A 571 14.46 22.77 -19.31
CA ALA A 571 13.64 22.97 -18.13
C ALA A 571 12.16 23.03 -18.52
N VAL A 572 11.34 22.15 -17.95
CA VAL A 572 9.93 22.02 -18.32
C VAL A 572 9.05 21.67 -17.12
N ALA A 573 7.91 22.34 -16.99
CA ALA A 573 6.89 22.02 -15.99
C ALA A 573 6.16 20.73 -16.40
N HIS A 574 5.92 19.85 -15.44
CA HIS A 574 5.03 18.70 -15.66
C HIS A 574 3.57 19.18 -15.73
N VAL A 575 3.18 20.06 -14.81
CA VAL A 575 1.84 20.69 -14.80
C VAL A 575 1.96 22.19 -14.58
N SER A 576 1.32 22.99 -15.44
CA SER A 576 1.33 24.46 -15.30
C SER A 576 0.51 24.90 -14.08
N ASN A 577 1.08 25.78 -13.25
CA ASN A 577 0.38 26.35 -12.09
C ASN A 577 -0.67 27.41 -12.45
N VAL A 578 -0.71 27.84 -13.71
CA VAL A 578 -1.64 28.87 -14.21
C VAL A 578 -2.69 28.25 -15.11
N LEU A 579 -2.26 27.45 -16.09
CA LEU A 579 -3.14 26.89 -17.12
C LEU A 579 -3.78 25.57 -16.69
N GLY A 580 -3.16 24.86 -15.75
CA GLY A 580 -3.48 23.47 -15.43
C GLY A 580 -2.95 22.47 -16.45
N THR A 581 -2.44 22.92 -17.62
CA THR A 581 -1.92 22.06 -18.69
C THR A 581 -0.99 20.99 -18.15
N ILE A 582 -1.28 19.73 -18.48
CA ILE A 582 -0.42 18.60 -18.21
C ILE A 582 0.45 18.37 -19.45
N ASN A 583 1.77 18.51 -19.30
CA ASN A 583 2.71 18.30 -20.41
C ASN A 583 3.11 16.83 -20.52
N PRO A 584 3.31 16.29 -21.75
CA PRO A 584 3.71 14.89 -21.96
C PRO A 584 5.21 14.68 -21.67
N VAL A 585 5.61 14.84 -20.41
CA VAL A 585 7.01 14.88 -19.98
C VAL A 585 7.79 13.60 -20.30
N ARG A 586 7.13 12.43 -20.34
CA ARG A 586 7.75 11.17 -20.74
C ARG A 586 8.23 11.21 -22.19
N GLU A 587 7.41 11.74 -23.09
CA GLU A 587 7.79 11.90 -24.50
C GLU A 587 8.89 12.96 -24.63
N ILE A 588 8.73 14.10 -23.97
CA ILE A 588 9.69 15.20 -24.01
C ILE A 588 11.07 14.75 -23.53
N CYS A 589 11.14 14.04 -22.38
CA CYS A 589 12.40 13.54 -21.83
C CYS A 589 13.04 12.47 -22.72
N ARG A 590 12.24 11.60 -23.35
CA ARG A 590 12.75 10.63 -24.32
C ARG A 590 13.40 11.32 -25.51
N GLU A 591 12.77 12.33 -26.08
CA GLU A 591 13.32 13.06 -27.24
C GLU A 591 14.56 13.90 -26.86
N ALA A 592 14.56 14.54 -25.70
CA ALA A 592 15.73 15.26 -25.18
C ALA A 592 16.93 14.31 -24.97
N ARG A 593 16.70 13.15 -24.35
CA ARG A 593 17.73 12.13 -24.10
C ARG A 593 18.36 11.60 -25.39
N LYS A 594 17.56 11.37 -26.45
CA LYS A 594 18.09 10.97 -27.78
C LYS A 594 19.10 11.98 -28.34
N ARG A 595 19.02 13.24 -27.93
CA ARG A 595 19.88 14.35 -28.40
C ARG A 595 20.96 14.73 -27.38
N GLY A 596 21.08 13.99 -26.28
CA GLY A 596 22.03 14.30 -25.21
C GLY A 596 21.69 15.58 -24.42
N ILE A 597 20.43 15.98 -24.40
CA ILE A 597 19.95 17.16 -23.67
C ILE A 597 19.48 16.71 -22.28
N VAL A 598 19.97 17.36 -21.24
CA VAL A 598 19.59 17.09 -19.85
C VAL A 598 18.22 17.68 -19.55
N THR A 599 17.33 16.94 -18.87
CA THR A 599 16.00 17.46 -18.51
C THR A 599 15.83 17.73 -17.02
N VAL A 600 15.25 18.90 -16.72
CA VAL A 600 14.81 19.30 -15.37
C VAL A 600 13.30 19.48 -15.39
N VAL A 601 12.60 18.59 -14.69
CA VAL A 601 11.14 18.58 -14.63
C VAL A 601 10.66 19.21 -13.32
N ASP A 602 9.86 20.28 -13.43
CA ASP A 602 9.15 20.87 -12.29
C ASP A 602 7.84 20.10 -12.06
N GLY A 603 7.84 19.25 -11.04
CA GLY A 603 6.70 18.43 -10.62
C GLY A 603 5.82 19.06 -9.54
N SER A 604 5.99 20.35 -9.23
CA SER A 604 5.33 21.00 -8.07
C SER A 604 3.81 20.90 -8.06
N GLN A 605 3.19 20.90 -9.25
CA GLN A 605 1.74 20.75 -9.41
C GLN A 605 1.36 19.35 -9.91
N ALA A 606 2.29 18.51 -10.33
CA ALA A 606 1.97 17.14 -10.72
C ALA A 606 1.80 16.26 -9.48
N ALA A 607 2.76 16.32 -8.56
CA ALA A 607 2.78 15.51 -7.34
C ALA A 607 1.47 15.54 -6.51
N PRO A 608 0.77 16.67 -6.31
CA PRO A 608 -0.48 16.67 -5.55
C PRO A 608 -1.69 16.08 -6.29
N HIS A 609 -1.68 16.06 -7.62
CA HIS A 609 -2.89 15.87 -8.43
C HIS A 609 -2.95 14.53 -9.17
N ARG A 610 -1.82 13.82 -9.29
CA ARG A 610 -1.76 12.57 -10.04
C ARG A 610 -0.64 11.65 -9.58
N LYS A 611 -0.74 10.37 -9.96
CA LYS A 611 0.32 9.39 -9.77
C LYS A 611 1.53 9.75 -10.63
N VAL A 612 2.72 9.78 -10.01
CA VAL A 612 3.97 10.13 -10.69
C VAL A 612 4.94 8.97 -10.57
N ASP A 613 5.33 8.41 -11.71
CA ASP A 613 6.43 7.47 -11.82
C ASP A 613 7.62 8.17 -12.50
N VAL A 614 8.56 8.65 -11.69
CA VAL A 614 9.72 9.41 -12.18
C VAL A 614 10.65 8.52 -13.01
N THR A 615 10.76 7.24 -12.66
CA THR A 615 11.56 6.25 -13.39
C THR A 615 11.00 6.06 -14.80
N ALA A 616 9.68 5.94 -14.93
CA ALA A 616 8.99 5.80 -16.22
C ALA A 616 9.00 7.08 -17.08
N ILE A 617 8.99 8.26 -16.45
CA ILE A 617 9.18 9.55 -17.15
C ILE A 617 10.56 9.59 -17.80
N GLY A 618 11.59 9.05 -17.14
CA GLY A 618 12.93 8.97 -17.68
C GLY A 618 13.62 10.33 -17.81
N CYS A 619 13.31 11.28 -16.93
CA CYS A 619 14.02 12.56 -16.81
C CYS A 619 15.40 12.39 -16.13
N ASP A 620 16.16 13.49 -16.05
CA ASP A 620 17.44 13.53 -15.34
C ASP A 620 17.30 14.10 -13.92
N PHE A 621 16.41 15.08 -13.76
CA PHE A 621 16.07 15.73 -12.49
C PHE A 621 14.56 15.94 -12.38
N TYR A 622 13.99 15.68 -11.21
CA TYR A 622 12.57 15.89 -10.90
C TYR A 622 12.40 16.57 -9.54
N ALA A 623 11.77 17.73 -9.52
CA ALA A 623 11.62 18.55 -8.32
C ALA A 623 10.16 18.60 -7.82
N ILE A 624 9.97 18.50 -6.51
CA ILE A 624 8.66 18.61 -5.85
C ILE A 624 8.71 19.51 -4.60
N THR A 625 7.55 19.99 -4.17
CA THR A 625 7.39 20.83 -2.97
C THR A 625 6.29 20.27 -2.07
N GLY A 626 6.59 20.12 -0.78
CA GLY A 626 5.71 19.41 0.15
C GLY A 626 4.40 20.16 0.45
N HIS A 627 4.45 21.48 0.53
CA HIS A 627 3.30 22.28 0.96
C HIS A 627 2.11 22.27 -0.03
N LYS A 628 2.32 21.83 -1.26
CA LYS A 628 1.25 21.65 -2.25
C LYS A 628 0.60 20.26 -2.18
N MET A 629 1.31 19.26 -1.66
CA MET A 629 0.88 17.87 -1.55
C MET A 629 0.52 17.51 -0.10
N CYS A 630 -0.35 18.30 0.53
CA CYS A 630 -0.81 18.12 1.91
C CYS A 630 0.27 18.24 3.02
N GLY A 631 1.53 18.42 2.67
CA GLY A 631 2.66 18.41 3.61
C GLY A 631 2.98 19.77 4.27
N PRO A 632 3.93 19.78 5.23
CA PRO A 632 4.40 20.99 5.89
C PRO A 632 5.11 21.98 4.95
N THR A 633 5.17 23.26 5.36
CA THR A 633 6.00 24.27 4.69
C THR A 633 7.49 24.00 4.93
N GLY A 634 8.35 24.57 4.07
CA GLY A 634 9.81 24.41 4.19
C GLY A 634 10.29 22.99 3.90
N THR A 635 9.56 22.26 3.05
CA THR A 635 9.88 20.89 2.65
C THR A 635 9.69 20.72 1.14
N GLY A 636 10.47 19.82 0.56
CA GLY A 636 10.48 19.46 -0.85
C GLY A 636 11.59 18.47 -1.13
N ALA A 637 11.69 18.04 -2.38
CA ALA A 637 12.69 17.06 -2.78
C ALA A 637 13.19 17.31 -4.19
N LEU A 638 14.43 16.91 -4.42
CA LEU A 638 15.04 16.73 -5.72
C LEU A 638 15.35 15.25 -5.89
N TRP A 639 14.66 14.59 -6.81
CA TRP A 639 15.16 13.35 -7.37
C TRP A 639 16.12 13.68 -8.50
N ALA A 640 17.21 12.92 -8.60
CA ALA A 640 18.09 12.98 -9.75
C ALA A 640 18.69 11.60 -10.02
N ARG A 641 19.06 11.35 -11.27
CA ARG A 641 19.79 10.13 -11.60
C ARG A 641 21.08 10.05 -10.81
N ARG A 642 21.40 8.83 -10.34
CA ARG A 642 22.59 8.57 -9.51
C ARG A 642 23.88 9.12 -10.13
N GLU A 643 24.08 8.89 -11.43
CA GLU A 643 25.23 9.39 -12.19
C GLU A 643 25.41 10.91 -12.10
N HIS A 644 24.29 11.66 -12.03
CA HIS A 644 24.32 13.11 -11.92
C HIS A 644 24.64 13.56 -10.49
N LEU A 645 24.02 12.92 -9.49
CA LEU A 645 24.28 13.20 -8.07
C LEU A 645 25.74 12.98 -7.69
N ASP A 646 26.33 11.89 -8.19
CA ASP A 646 27.72 11.55 -7.92
C ASP A 646 28.68 12.57 -8.59
N ALA A 647 28.40 12.96 -9.83
CA ALA A 647 29.24 13.86 -10.62
C ALA A 647 29.12 15.36 -10.23
N MET A 648 28.00 15.79 -9.65
CA MET A 648 27.80 17.19 -9.27
C MET A 648 28.67 17.60 -8.07
N PRO A 649 29.35 18.75 -8.05
CA PRO A 649 29.94 19.31 -6.83
C PRO A 649 28.86 19.65 -5.79
N PRO A 650 29.19 19.64 -4.48
CA PRO A 650 28.26 20.07 -3.44
C PRO A 650 27.71 21.48 -3.68
N PHE A 651 26.47 21.71 -3.23
CA PHE A 651 25.80 23.01 -3.39
C PHE A 651 26.02 23.93 -2.17
N LEU A 652 25.52 23.50 -1.01
CA LEU A 652 25.79 24.14 0.28
C LEU A 652 26.86 23.32 1.03
N GLY A 653 27.75 24.00 1.75
CA GLY A 653 28.79 23.39 2.56
C GLY A 653 28.54 23.56 4.05
N GLY A 654 28.76 22.51 4.84
CA GLY A 654 28.55 22.53 6.29
C GLY A 654 28.68 21.15 6.93
N GLY A 655 28.16 21.00 8.15
CA GLY A 655 28.01 19.68 8.79
C GLY A 655 27.06 18.75 8.02
N GLU A 656 27.02 17.47 8.40
CA GLU A 656 26.22 16.38 7.79
C GLU A 656 26.58 15.99 6.35
N MET A 657 26.95 16.93 5.49
CA MET A 657 27.33 16.67 4.10
C MET A 657 28.82 16.29 3.89
N ILE A 658 29.59 16.29 4.98
CA ILE A 658 31.02 15.93 5.01
C ILE A 658 31.26 14.53 5.58
N LYS A 659 32.32 13.88 5.10
CA LYS A 659 32.89 12.67 5.70
C LYS A 659 34.05 13.01 6.63
N GLU A 660 34.98 13.84 6.16
CA GLU A 660 36.16 14.30 6.90
C GLU A 660 36.45 15.76 6.60
N VAL A 661 36.84 16.53 7.63
CA VAL A 661 37.20 17.96 7.51
C VAL A 661 38.55 18.19 8.16
N SER A 662 39.49 18.75 7.40
CA SER A 662 40.77 19.28 7.86
C SER A 662 41.00 20.67 7.26
N PHE A 663 41.90 21.46 7.85
CA PHE A 663 42.34 22.72 7.25
C PHE A 663 43.04 22.52 5.90
N ASP A 664 43.63 21.34 5.66
CA ASP A 664 44.32 21.01 4.41
C ASP A 664 43.36 20.52 3.29
N GLY A 665 42.12 20.17 3.64
CA GLY A 665 41.14 19.65 2.69
C GLY A 665 39.93 18.97 3.34
N THR A 666 38.85 18.85 2.56
CA THR A 666 37.58 18.25 2.98
C THR A 666 37.18 17.12 2.04
N VAL A 667 36.76 16.00 2.61
CA VAL A 667 36.14 14.87 1.89
C VAL A 667 34.64 14.93 2.13
N PHE A 668 33.86 14.95 1.05
CA PHE A 668 32.39 15.03 1.11
C PHE A 668 31.76 13.66 1.25
N ASN A 669 30.54 13.61 1.80
CA ASN A 669 29.71 12.41 1.77
C ASN A 669 29.22 12.09 0.36
N ASP A 670 28.69 10.87 0.22
CA ASP A 670 27.94 10.45 -0.95
C ASP A 670 26.53 11.06 -0.96
N ALA A 671 25.88 11.06 -2.13
CA ALA A 671 24.47 11.41 -2.22
C ALA A 671 23.59 10.37 -1.48
N PRO A 672 22.48 10.80 -0.85
CA PRO A 672 21.89 12.15 -0.91
C PRO A 672 22.51 13.17 0.07
N HIS A 673 23.16 12.72 1.14
CA HIS A 673 23.67 13.58 2.22
C HIS A 673 24.68 14.64 1.77
N LYS A 674 25.42 14.38 0.68
CA LYS A 674 26.27 15.37 -0.02
C LYS A 674 25.59 16.73 -0.26
N PHE A 675 24.26 16.73 -0.40
CA PHE A 675 23.48 17.92 -0.74
C PHE A 675 22.58 18.42 0.40
N GLU A 676 22.71 17.85 1.60
CA GLU A 676 21.88 18.14 2.78
C GLU A 676 22.74 18.73 3.89
N ALA A 677 23.19 19.97 3.67
CA ALA A 677 24.11 20.63 4.58
C ALA A 677 23.42 21.16 5.86
N GLY A 678 23.99 20.82 7.01
CA GLY A 678 23.50 21.24 8.33
C GLY A 678 22.28 20.45 8.82
N THR A 679 21.74 20.86 9.97
CA THR A 679 20.55 20.21 10.54
C THR A 679 19.35 20.37 9.60
N PRO A 680 18.71 19.27 9.14
CA PRO A 680 17.58 19.35 8.24
C PRO A 680 16.30 19.80 8.95
N ASN A 681 15.24 20.08 8.17
CA ASN A 681 13.89 20.32 8.70
C ASN A 681 13.22 19.00 9.13
N ILE A 682 13.72 18.39 10.23
CA ILE A 682 13.36 17.03 10.67
C ILE A 682 11.84 16.87 10.80
N ALA A 683 11.20 17.72 11.61
CA ALA A 683 9.75 17.68 11.83
C ALA A 683 8.94 17.84 10.54
N GLY A 684 9.38 18.77 9.68
CA GLY A 684 8.74 19.00 8.39
C GLY A 684 8.78 17.75 7.50
N PHE A 685 9.93 17.07 7.43
CA PHE A 685 10.05 15.86 6.62
C PHE A 685 9.28 14.69 7.19
N ILE A 686 9.24 14.50 8.51
CA ILE A 686 8.36 13.50 9.14
C ILE A 686 6.90 13.76 8.74
N GLY A 687 6.44 15.01 8.87
CA GLY A 687 5.08 15.39 8.43
C GLY A 687 4.85 15.20 6.92
N LEU A 688 5.86 15.46 6.08
CA LEU A 688 5.78 15.23 4.63
C LEU A 688 5.71 13.74 4.28
N GLY A 689 6.44 12.88 5.01
CA GLY A 689 6.32 11.42 4.87
C GLY A 689 4.89 10.94 5.17
N VAL A 690 4.26 11.48 6.23
CA VAL A 690 2.85 11.20 6.55
C VAL A 690 1.90 11.75 5.49
N ALA A 691 2.21 12.89 4.87
CA ALA A 691 1.41 13.44 3.77
C ALA A 691 1.49 12.56 2.51
N ALA A 692 2.66 12.00 2.21
CA ALA A 692 2.83 11.03 1.12
C ALA A 692 2.00 9.77 1.37
N ASP A 693 2.08 9.18 2.56
CA ASP A 693 1.26 8.02 2.95
C ASP A 693 -0.24 8.35 2.86
N TYR A 694 -0.65 9.54 3.31
CA TYR A 694 -2.05 9.96 3.23
C TYR A 694 -2.58 9.94 1.80
N LEU A 695 -1.84 10.53 0.86
CA LEU A 695 -2.21 10.55 -0.56
C LEU A 695 -2.19 9.14 -1.19
N GLN A 696 -1.23 8.29 -0.81
CA GLN A 696 -1.18 6.90 -1.26
C GLN A 696 -2.37 6.09 -0.75
N ASN A 697 -2.77 6.29 0.51
CA ASN A 697 -3.91 5.62 1.13
C ASN A 697 -5.26 6.06 0.54
N VAL A 698 -5.41 7.34 0.17
CA VAL A 698 -6.59 7.81 -0.60
C VAL A 698 -6.56 7.22 -2.02
N GLY A 699 -5.37 7.06 -2.59
CA GLY A 699 -5.14 6.61 -3.96
C GLY A 699 -5.09 7.78 -4.93
N LEU A 700 -3.93 8.04 -5.53
CA LEU A 700 -3.74 9.15 -6.46
C LEU A 700 -4.59 9.03 -7.73
N ASP A 701 -4.93 7.80 -8.15
CA ASP A 701 -5.83 7.58 -9.28
C ASP A 701 -7.26 8.02 -8.93
N HIS A 702 -7.70 7.84 -7.68
CA HIS A 702 -8.97 8.37 -7.19
C HIS A 702 -8.94 9.90 -7.08
N VAL A 703 -7.83 10.47 -6.60
CA VAL A 703 -7.62 11.93 -6.53
C VAL A 703 -7.73 12.54 -7.93
N GLU A 704 -7.02 11.99 -8.91
CA GLU A 704 -7.03 12.48 -10.29
C GLU A 704 -8.45 12.42 -10.89
N ALA A 705 -9.16 11.30 -10.71
CA ALA A 705 -10.53 11.14 -11.20
C ALA A 705 -11.51 12.13 -10.54
N ARG A 706 -11.41 12.33 -9.23
CA ARG A 706 -12.25 13.28 -8.48
C ARG A 706 -12.00 14.72 -8.89
N GLU A 707 -10.73 15.09 -9.03
CA GLU A 707 -10.37 16.45 -9.46
C GLU A 707 -10.79 16.71 -10.91
N ALA A 708 -10.75 15.70 -11.78
CA ALA A 708 -11.30 15.79 -13.13
C ALA A 708 -12.83 16.00 -13.14
N GLU A 709 -13.57 15.31 -12.27
CA GLU A 709 -15.02 15.51 -12.09
C GLU A 709 -15.34 16.95 -11.65
N LEU A 710 -14.62 17.46 -10.64
CA LEU A 710 -14.77 18.83 -10.13
C LEU A 710 -14.40 19.86 -11.20
N LEU A 711 -13.31 19.64 -11.93
CA LEU A 711 -12.88 20.51 -13.03
C LEU A 711 -13.93 20.56 -14.14
N ALA A 712 -14.50 19.42 -14.53
CA ALA A 712 -15.52 19.35 -15.58
C ALA A 712 -16.75 20.17 -15.19
N HIS A 713 -17.28 19.95 -13.98
CA HIS A 713 -18.40 20.70 -13.44
C HIS A 713 -18.10 22.21 -13.38
N PHE A 714 -16.96 22.58 -12.77
CA PHE A 714 -16.57 23.98 -12.61
C PHE A 714 -16.38 24.69 -13.96
N THR A 715 -15.78 24.01 -14.94
CA THR A 715 -15.55 24.57 -16.28
C THR A 715 -16.86 24.74 -17.04
N GLU A 716 -17.79 23.79 -16.92
CA GLU A 716 -19.12 23.89 -17.53
C GLU A 716 -19.88 25.11 -17.00
N GLU A 717 -19.91 25.29 -15.68
CA GLU A 717 -20.60 26.43 -15.07
C GLU A 717 -19.93 27.76 -15.42
N LEU A 718 -18.59 27.85 -15.38
CA LEU A 718 -17.86 29.07 -15.75
C LEU A 718 -18.13 29.51 -17.20
N ARG A 719 -18.27 28.56 -18.12
CA ARG A 719 -18.56 28.85 -19.54
C ARG A 719 -19.94 29.48 -19.75
N ARG A 720 -20.85 29.39 -18.78
CA ARG A 720 -22.17 30.03 -18.82
C ARG A 720 -22.14 31.50 -18.37
N VAL A 721 -21.02 31.98 -17.83
CA VAL A 721 -20.88 33.37 -17.38
C VAL A 721 -20.54 34.26 -18.58
N ASP A 722 -21.44 35.18 -18.96
CA ASP A 722 -21.15 36.06 -20.10
C ASP A 722 -19.90 36.91 -19.85
N GLY A 723 -19.13 37.14 -20.92
CA GLY A 723 -17.88 37.90 -20.87
C GLY A 723 -16.74 37.18 -20.14
N LEU A 724 -16.93 35.94 -19.69
CA LEU A 724 -15.87 35.15 -19.09
C LEU A 724 -14.99 34.48 -20.15
N ARG A 725 -13.68 34.56 -19.96
CA ARG A 725 -12.68 33.86 -20.77
C ARG A 725 -11.76 33.03 -19.88
N ILE A 726 -11.67 31.73 -20.14
CA ILE A 726 -10.68 30.84 -19.52
C ILE A 726 -9.33 31.01 -20.23
N ILE A 727 -8.25 31.00 -19.45
CA ILE A 727 -6.86 31.02 -19.92
C ILE A 727 -6.25 29.65 -19.63
N GLY A 728 -6.05 28.85 -20.69
CA GLY A 728 -5.61 27.46 -20.60
C GLY A 728 -6.77 26.48 -20.75
N GLU A 729 -6.96 25.98 -21.96
CA GLU A 729 -8.00 25.04 -22.39
C GLU A 729 -7.40 23.79 -23.06
N ALA A 730 -6.15 23.44 -22.67
CA ALA A 730 -5.51 22.21 -23.11
C ALA A 730 -6.38 20.97 -22.80
N PRO A 731 -6.34 19.93 -23.65
CA PRO A 731 -7.24 18.77 -23.54
C PRO A 731 -7.04 17.98 -22.24
N GLU A 732 -5.79 17.87 -21.77
CA GLU A 732 -5.47 17.26 -20.47
C GLU A 732 -4.95 18.35 -19.53
N LYS A 733 -5.68 18.59 -18.43
CA LYS A 733 -5.31 19.59 -17.43
C LYS A 733 -5.74 19.19 -16.02
N ALA A 734 -4.94 19.59 -15.04
CA ALA A 734 -5.30 19.53 -13.63
C ALA A 734 -6.42 20.54 -13.32
N ALA A 735 -7.03 20.44 -12.13
CA ALA A 735 -8.15 21.27 -11.68
C ALA A 735 -7.75 22.72 -11.32
N VAL A 736 -7.08 23.40 -12.25
CA VAL A 736 -6.62 24.80 -12.18
C VAL A 736 -7.26 25.58 -13.31
N VAL A 737 -8.02 26.61 -12.96
CA VAL A 737 -8.72 27.47 -13.92
C VAL A 737 -8.34 28.92 -13.68
N SER A 738 -7.50 29.44 -14.57
CA SER A 738 -7.29 30.88 -14.70
C SER A 738 -8.35 31.46 -15.62
N PHE A 739 -8.95 32.59 -15.25
CA PHE A 739 -9.98 33.24 -16.03
C PHE A 739 -9.95 34.77 -15.88
N LEU A 740 -10.66 35.42 -16.80
CA LEU A 740 -10.91 36.85 -16.89
C LEU A 740 -12.40 37.06 -17.11
N ILE A 741 -12.92 38.23 -16.73
CA ILE A 741 -14.26 38.67 -17.06
C ILE A 741 -14.14 40.06 -17.67
N ASP A 742 -14.72 40.25 -18.85
CA ASP A 742 -14.73 41.53 -19.56
C ASP A 742 -15.26 42.65 -18.65
N GLY A 743 -14.53 43.76 -18.57
CA GLY A 743 -14.88 44.91 -17.74
C GLY A 743 -14.59 44.77 -16.23
N ALA A 744 -14.12 43.62 -15.75
CA ALA A 744 -13.79 43.41 -14.34
C ALA A 744 -12.30 43.11 -14.11
N HIS A 745 -11.63 43.89 -13.26
CA HIS A 745 -10.23 43.60 -12.91
C HIS A 745 -10.14 42.35 -12.03
N ALA A 746 -9.16 41.49 -12.32
CA ALA A 746 -8.94 40.26 -11.54
C ALA A 746 -8.76 40.51 -10.03
N HIS A 747 -8.17 41.66 -9.65
CA HIS A 747 -7.99 42.02 -8.24
C HIS A 747 -9.32 42.34 -7.54
N ASP A 748 -10.22 43.06 -8.23
CA ASP A 748 -11.54 43.39 -7.73
C ASP A 748 -12.38 42.11 -7.55
N LEU A 749 -12.32 41.20 -8.54
CA LEU A 749 -12.96 39.89 -8.46
C LEU A 749 -12.50 39.10 -7.23
N ALA A 750 -11.18 38.96 -7.03
CA ALA A 750 -10.64 38.20 -5.90
C ALA A 750 -11.00 38.84 -4.54
N THR A 751 -10.95 40.17 -4.45
CA THR A 751 -11.28 40.90 -3.22
C THR A 751 -12.74 40.72 -2.83
N LEU A 752 -13.66 40.86 -3.79
CA LEU A 752 -15.09 40.72 -3.51
C LEU A 752 -15.50 39.26 -3.30
N LEU A 753 -14.85 38.30 -3.95
CA LEU A 753 -15.04 36.87 -3.68
C LEU A 753 -14.59 36.49 -2.27
N ASP A 754 -13.47 37.05 -1.78
CA ASP A 754 -13.01 36.82 -0.40
C ASP A 754 -14.08 37.26 0.62
N LEU A 755 -14.73 38.41 0.41
CA LEU A 755 -15.86 38.88 1.25
C LEU A 755 -17.10 37.95 1.20
N GLU A 756 -17.20 37.06 0.20
CA GLU A 756 -18.20 35.99 0.13
C GLU A 756 -17.74 34.66 0.77
N GLY A 757 -16.54 34.66 1.36
CA GLY A 757 -15.89 33.51 1.97
C GLY A 757 -15.14 32.63 0.97
N VAL A 758 -14.89 33.12 -0.25
CA VAL A 758 -14.30 32.36 -1.36
C VAL A 758 -12.87 32.80 -1.61
N ALA A 759 -11.91 31.96 -1.22
CA ALA A 759 -10.49 32.22 -1.43
C ALA A 759 -10.05 31.79 -2.84
N VAL A 760 -9.71 32.78 -3.67
CA VAL A 760 -9.05 32.63 -4.98
C VAL A 760 -7.82 33.52 -5.03
N ARG A 761 -7.00 33.37 -6.07
CA ARG A 761 -5.83 34.23 -6.28
C ARG A 761 -5.97 35.11 -7.51
N SER A 762 -5.65 36.39 -7.37
CA SER A 762 -5.44 37.29 -8.51
C SER A 762 -3.96 37.65 -8.65
N GLY A 763 -3.52 37.92 -9.87
CA GLY A 763 -2.19 38.42 -10.16
C GLY A 763 -1.49 37.64 -11.27
N GLN A 764 -0.16 37.58 -11.19
CA GLN A 764 0.68 36.98 -12.23
C GLN A 764 1.17 35.56 -11.90
N HIS A 765 0.80 35.04 -10.73
CA HIS A 765 1.04 33.66 -10.30
C HIS A 765 2.50 33.19 -10.46
N CYS A 766 3.45 34.11 -10.36
CA CYS A 766 4.87 33.87 -10.60
C CYS A 766 5.15 33.24 -11.99
N ALA A 767 4.42 33.68 -13.01
CA ALA A 767 4.54 33.23 -14.41
C ALA A 767 4.42 34.44 -15.37
N HIS A 768 5.19 35.50 -15.12
CA HIS A 768 5.08 36.76 -15.87
C HIS A 768 5.22 36.58 -17.41
N PRO A 769 6.19 35.80 -17.92
CA PRO A 769 6.32 35.61 -19.38
C PRO A 769 5.11 34.93 -20.02
N LEU A 770 4.41 34.07 -19.27
CA LEU A 770 3.19 33.42 -19.72
C LEU A 770 2.04 34.43 -19.86
N LEU A 771 1.86 35.30 -18.87
CA LEU A 771 0.83 36.33 -18.93
C LEU A 771 1.12 37.39 -20.00
N GLN A 772 2.40 37.70 -20.23
CA GLN A 772 2.83 38.54 -21.35
C GLN A 772 2.45 37.93 -22.70
N TYR A 773 2.62 36.60 -22.88
CA TYR A 773 2.20 35.90 -24.09
C TYR A 773 0.69 36.03 -24.33
N TYR A 774 -0.12 35.93 -23.28
CA TYR A 774 -1.56 36.12 -23.35
C TYR A 774 -2.01 37.59 -23.42
N GLY A 775 -1.09 38.56 -23.32
CA GLY A 775 -1.39 39.99 -23.41
C GLY A 775 -2.15 40.55 -22.19
N VAL A 776 -2.03 39.93 -21.01
CA VAL A 776 -2.82 40.30 -19.83
C VAL A 776 -1.94 40.60 -18.62
N ALA A 777 -2.32 41.59 -17.82
CA ALA A 777 -1.54 41.99 -16.65
C ALA A 777 -1.70 41.03 -15.46
N ALA A 778 -2.87 40.42 -15.30
CA ALA A 778 -3.23 39.50 -14.23
C ALA A 778 -4.39 38.60 -14.66
N THR A 779 -4.53 37.42 -14.05
CA THR A 779 -5.74 36.59 -14.13
C THR A 779 -6.29 36.33 -12.73
N CYS A 780 -7.59 36.03 -12.62
CA CYS A 780 -8.13 35.37 -11.43
C CYS A 780 -7.93 33.87 -11.60
N ARG A 781 -7.54 33.16 -10.54
CA ARG A 781 -7.28 31.72 -10.56
C ARG A 781 -8.02 31.05 -9.41
N ALA A 782 -8.92 30.14 -9.78
CA ALA A 782 -9.48 29.14 -8.90
C ALA A 782 -8.77 27.81 -9.17
N SER A 783 -8.24 27.20 -8.13
CA SER A 783 -7.52 25.92 -8.18
C SER A 783 -8.09 25.01 -7.11
N LEU A 784 -8.68 23.90 -7.53
CA LEU A 784 -9.40 22.95 -6.70
C LEU A 784 -8.45 21.83 -6.26
N ALA A 785 -8.86 21.09 -5.24
CA ALA A 785 -8.23 19.86 -4.77
C ALA A 785 -9.32 18.82 -4.46
N PHE A 786 -8.94 17.55 -4.29
CA PHE A 786 -9.85 16.44 -4.04
C PHE A 786 -10.81 16.60 -2.83
N TYR A 787 -10.46 17.43 -1.83
CA TYR A 787 -11.35 17.74 -0.69
C TYR A 787 -12.39 18.85 -0.98
N ASN A 788 -12.35 19.46 -2.16
CA ASN A 788 -13.38 20.39 -2.59
C ASN A 788 -14.65 19.67 -3.05
N THR A 789 -15.76 20.39 -3.12
CA THR A 789 -17.08 19.79 -3.40
C THR A 789 -17.84 20.50 -4.53
N HIS A 790 -18.85 19.83 -5.08
CA HIS A 790 -19.74 20.42 -6.09
C HIS A 790 -20.57 21.57 -5.48
N GLU A 791 -20.95 21.47 -4.21
CA GLU A 791 -21.65 22.54 -3.50
C GLU A 791 -20.77 23.79 -3.34
N GLU A 792 -19.46 23.62 -3.15
CA GLU A 792 -18.51 24.74 -3.15
C GLU A 792 -18.41 25.40 -4.53
N ILE A 793 -18.50 24.61 -5.62
CA ILE A 793 -18.59 25.14 -6.99
C ILE A 793 -19.87 25.96 -7.16
N GLU A 794 -21.04 25.45 -6.77
CA GLU A 794 -22.31 26.19 -6.86
C GLU A 794 -22.28 27.49 -6.05
N ARG A 795 -21.69 27.44 -4.86
CA ARG A 795 -21.52 28.63 -4.02
C ARG A 795 -20.56 29.62 -4.63
N PHE A 796 -19.48 29.15 -5.25
CA PHE A 796 -18.57 29.99 -6.02
C PHE A 796 -19.32 30.68 -7.17
N MET A 797 -20.12 29.95 -7.96
CA MET A 797 -20.85 30.52 -9.11
C MET A 797 -21.87 31.56 -8.67
N THR A 798 -22.55 31.32 -7.55
CA THR A 798 -23.44 32.29 -6.89
C THR A 798 -22.69 33.56 -6.48
N ALA A 799 -21.53 33.40 -5.83
CA ALA A 799 -20.69 34.52 -5.41
C ALA A 799 -20.16 35.30 -6.63
N LEU A 800 -19.66 34.62 -7.66
CA LEU A 800 -19.13 35.24 -8.87
C LEU A 800 -20.22 36.07 -9.59
N THR A 801 -21.43 35.53 -9.71
CA THR A 801 -22.57 36.24 -10.30
C THR A 801 -22.91 37.51 -9.52
N LYS A 802 -22.90 37.44 -8.18
CA LYS A 802 -23.12 38.60 -7.31
C LYS A 802 -22.01 39.64 -7.49
N VAL A 803 -20.75 39.21 -7.48
CA VAL A 803 -19.58 40.08 -7.65
C VAL A 803 -19.61 40.77 -9.02
N ARG A 804 -19.93 40.05 -10.09
CA ARG A 804 -20.06 40.63 -11.43
C ARG A 804 -21.10 41.75 -11.47
N LYS A 805 -22.28 41.54 -10.88
CA LYS A 805 -23.33 42.58 -10.78
C LYS A 805 -22.92 43.81 -9.96
N LEU A 806 -21.98 43.67 -9.03
CA LEU A 806 -21.46 44.80 -8.25
C LEU A 806 -20.42 45.63 -9.04
N LEU A 807 -19.76 45.02 -10.03
CA LEU A 807 -18.70 45.65 -10.82
C LEU A 807 -19.21 46.24 -12.16
N GLY A 808 -20.39 45.85 -12.63
CA GLY A 808 -21.00 46.35 -13.87
C GLY A 808 -21.97 45.36 -14.48
#